data_AF-A0A8D9ER97-F1
#
_entry.id   AF-A0A8D9ER97-F1
#
_cell.length_a   1.000
_cell.length_b   1.000
_cell.length_c   1.000
_cell.angle_alpha   90.00
_cell.angle_beta   90.00
_cell.angle_gamma   90.00
#
_symmetry.space_group_name_H-M   'P 1'
#
loop_
_entity.id
_entity.type
_entity.pdbx_description
1 polymer ?
#
loop_
_entity_poly.entity_id
_entity_poly.type
_entity_poly.pdbx_seq_one_letter_code
_entity_poly.pdbx_strand_id
1 'polypeptide(L)'
;MMNTMNDNNELESPFTWDIPEQNQHQSDWMVTKPAERLSCMVDDPGFKWCRYGKLLVLMYEHTVRQEKDKAMEYTNQCEAVLSDPVNQSDLFYQSIEKALWHVFLATKLKISEGNSNKKHVQSIISQITPISQMNSVEKAGMLGIKTMTVMAYGPQIGGTMLDTIREAIRLCPTEPEWHHVEGRILKRLRGTKDVFNTNREPIIKAFQTAYNINPKNASYVITYAEELQKDGHNKSLAYNEYHEYWRKVMDLYDAALRLRPECPYHLVLVAAGYTEAPKEYKDAKESKDLLLKAEKKADKYYLLLHALGKAYENVDGTIENMTKASEYFEKASKEGSYGANFSYIKLQMKLTKKQFNPIPILERVRDEFYDVDRKAECIIQMGCYHLFINKDLDSAIGYFAEVLDKYPHVKFIKEFKPIYIEMKIQPISLLHLIHSSIFVRQTENPFLLSPEQKSKRNQLLTKVYHLEPQLKNQPGSSRYQQWIEKFCKNPKTKSVKCKANPNKGNSGEAKTMESNTMKGTESKENPTKGGSLRYRGKNDRAEHFEWLSKTHKYKSNPIYCKNKRYTGWNNDQYLQDQGYVMNAEENSQQCDNQDNATSQNWRDRSNGKQQNSKPHSFIKQHAKYLPTRNGADNRYAKKLEKESKWKKQHEERQPESEEIIDTFNIALNINPVRNQDEKQIYLRTKSSNTQGSNAANWRKREVNQTNQDEQRKQNIVVTNALYVVDTIDRGENSEKEKKTKGPKRERKRKMMVEDTGEEDDVEDNESVEFIE
;
A
#
# COMPACT_ATOMS: atom_id res chain seq x y z
N MET A 1 43.02 13.15 1.90
CA MET A 1 41.90 13.40 2.83
C MET A 1 40.62 12.72 2.37
N MET A 2 40.04 13.08 1.22
CA MET A 2 38.84 12.38 0.72
C MET A 2 39.12 10.91 0.39
N ASN A 3 40.18 10.63 -0.40
CA ASN A 3 40.62 9.25 -0.68
C ASN A 3 40.93 8.50 0.62
N THR A 4 41.73 9.08 1.52
CA THR A 4 42.08 8.47 2.81
C THR A 4 40.89 8.23 3.77
N MET A 5 39.80 9.01 3.68
CA MET A 5 38.58 8.78 4.48
C MET A 5 37.68 7.71 3.84
N ASN A 6 37.63 7.68 2.51
CA ASN A 6 36.98 6.61 1.76
C ASN A 6 37.68 5.27 1.98
N ASP A 7 39.02 5.26 1.99
CA ASP A 7 39.85 4.06 2.15
C ASP A 7 39.67 3.41 3.54
N ASN A 8 39.20 4.16 4.54
CA ASN A 8 38.97 3.67 5.90
C ASN A 8 37.52 3.28 6.20
N ASN A 9 36.60 3.29 5.21
CA ASN A 9 35.17 3.05 5.41
C ASN A 9 34.54 3.93 6.52
N GLU A 10 35.07 5.14 6.74
CA GLU A 10 34.58 6.00 7.82
C GLU A 10 33.38 6.87 7.41
N LEU A 11 32.94 6.83 6.15
CA LEU A 11 31.83 7.63 5.62
C LEU A 11 30.69 6.73 5.11
N GLU A 12 29.55 6.76 5.79
CA GLU A 12 28.35 6.01 5.40
C GLU A 12 27.29 6.98 4.84
N SER A 13 26.87 6.71 3.61
CA SER A 13 25.83 7.47 2.90
C SER A 13 25.15 6.58 1.86
N PRO A 14 24.01 6.97 1.28
CA PRO A 14 23.40 6.24 0.17
C PRO A 14 24.36 5.94 -0.99
N PHE A 15 25.39 6.78 -1.20
CA PHE A 15 26.41 6.58 -2.24
C PHE A 15 27.44 5.48 -1.93
N THR A 16 27.51 5.01 -0.68
CA THR A 16 28.44 3.94 -0.23
C THR A 16 27.71 2.67 0.20
N TRP A 17 26.40 2.56 -0.06
CA TRP A 17 25.56 1.45 0.39
C TRP A 17 25.27 0.40 -0.69
N ASP A 18 26.00 0.44 -1.80
CA ASP A 18 25.83 -0.48 -2.93
C ASP A 18 24.37 -0.58 -3.40
N ILE A 19 23.69 0.57 -3.43
CA ILE A 19 22.33 0.65 -3.96
C ILE A 19 22.41 0.28 -5.44
N PRO A 20 21.73 -0.79 -5.89
CA PRO A 20 21.82 -1.23 -7.29
C PRO A 20 21.39 -0.13 -8.24
N GLU A 21 22.10 0.01 -9.36
CA GLU A 21 21.71 0.92 -10.43
C GLU A 21 20.27 0.63 -10.86
N GLN A 22 19.43 1.66 -10.78
CA GLN A 22 18.04 1.58 -11.19
C GLN A 22 17.95 1.86 -12.69
N ASN A 23 17.11 1.12 -13.40
CA ASN A 23 16.77 1.53 -14.77
C ASN A 23 16.01 2.88 -14.74
N GLN A 24 16.02 3.61 -15.86
CA GLN A 24 15.46 4.97 -15.93
C GLN A 24 14.01 5.06 -15.39
N HIS A 25 13.16 4.08 -15.72
CA HIS A 25 11.78 4.00 -15.23
C HIS A 25 11.66 3.72 -13.73
N GLN A 26 12.50 2.85 -13.17
CA GLN A 26 12.60 2.62 -11.72
C GLN A 26 12.91 3.91 -10.99
N SER A 27 13.91 4.63 -11.49
CA SER A 27 14.33 5.88 -10.90
C SER A 27 13.19 6.92 -10.90
N ASP A 28 12.33 6.97 -11.93
CA ASP A 28 11.23 7.97 -11.98
C ASP A 28 10.19 7.70 -10.89
N TRP A 29 9.93 6.42 -10.65
CA TRP A 29 9.05 6.00 -9.55
C TRP A 29 9.67 6.28 -8.19
N MET A 30 10.99 6.10 -8.05
CA MET A 30 11.78 6.39 -6.85
C MET A 30 11.90 7.88 -6.53
N VAL A 31 11.65 8.77 -7.49
CA VAL A 31 11.51 10.21 -7.25
C VAL A 31 10.06 10.59 -6.98
N THR A 32 9.17 10.24 -7.92
CA THR A 32 7.79 10.76 -7.92
C THR A 32 7.00 10.29 -6.71
N LYS A 33 7.07 8.99 -6.37
CA LYS A 33 6.25 8.45 -5.27
C LYS A 33 6.73 8.87 -3.89
N PRO A 34 8.04 8.92 -3.58
CA PRO A 34 8.49 9.52 -2.32
C PRO A 34 8.14 10.99 -2.19
N ALA A 35 8.25 11.80 -3.26
CA ALA A 35 7.89 13.22 -3.25
C ALA A 35 6.37 13.44 -3.02
N GLU A 36 5.51 12.71 -3.74
CA GLU A 36 4.06 12.72 -3.50
C GLU A 36 3.74 12.36 -2.05
N ARG A 37 4.34 11.28 -1.52
CA ARG A 37 4.14 10.88 -0.13
C ARG A 37 4.62 11.95 0.85
N LEU A 38 5.71 12.64 0.56
CA LEU A 38 6.23 13.72 1.39
C LEU A 38 5.22 14.87 1.51
N SER A 39 4.56 15.22 0.40
CA SER A 39 3.55 16.29 0.34
C SER A 39 2.29 15.99 1.18
N CYS A 40 1.92 14.71 1.29
CA CYS A 40 0.70 14.27 1.99
C CYS A 40 0.97 13.74 3.41
N MET A 41 2.22 13.72 3.86
CA MET A 41 2.60 13.11 5.14
C MET A 41 2.35 14.06 6.30
N VAL A 42 1.58 13.59 7.28
CA VAL A 42 1.44 14.23 8.58
C VAL A 42 2.42 13.55 9.52
N ASP A 43 3.47 14.26 9.92
CA ASP A 43 4.54 13.68 10.74
C ASP A 43 4.05 13.34 12.15
N ASP A 44 4.51 12.20 12.66
CA ASP A 44 4.29 11.78 14.05
C ASP A 44 4.87 12.82 15.02
N PRO A 45 4.27 12.98 16.22
CA PRO A 45 4.80 13.92 17.21
C PRO A 45 6.22 13.46 17.60
N GLY A 46 7.14 14.41 17.70
CA GLY A 46 8.55 14.12 17.91
C GLY A 46 9.33 14.11 16.59
N PHE A 47 10.38 13.29 16.51
CA PHE A 47 11.26 13.28 15.36
C PHE A 47 10.58 12.76 14.09
N LYS A 48 10.68 13.54 13.00
CA LYS A 48 10.16 13.23 11.66
C LYS A 48 10.98 12.15 10.93
N TRP A 49 11.21 11.00 11.56
CA TRP A 49 12.04 9.89 11.06
C TRP A 49 11.68 9.44 9.63
N CYS A 50 10.39 9.19 9.38
CA CYS A 50 9.90 8.78 8.07
C CYS A 50 10.07 9.85 6.97
N ARG A 51 10.17 11.13 7.35
CA ARG A 51 10.43 12.26 6.44
C ARG A 51 11.92 12.32 6.11
N TYR A 52 12.77 12.29 7.14
CA TYR A 52 14.22 12.25 7.00
C TYR A 52 14.66 11.16 6.01
N GLY A 53 14.13 9.95 6.18
CA GLY A 53 14.47 8.83 5.31
C GLY A 53 14.09 8.99 3.84
N LYS A 54 12.92 9.59 3.56
CA LYS A 54 12.49 9.86 2.18
C LYS A 54 13.32 10.96 1.54
N LEU A 55 13.72 11.97 2.33
CA LEU A 55 14.59 13.04 1.85
C LEU A 55 15.97 12.49 1.44
N LEU A 56 16.54 11.53 2.18
CA LEU A 56 17.78 10.86 1.77
C LEU A 56 17.64 10.14 0.43
N VAL A 57 16.54 9.42 0.21
CA VAL A 57 16.26 8.76 -1.08
C VAL A 57 16.18 9.79 -2.21
N LEU A 58 15.45 10.89 -2.02
CA LEU A 58 15.30 11.94 -3.02
C LEU A 58 16.61 12.66 -3.32
N MET A 59 17.40 12.95 -2.28
CA MET A 59 18.75 13.51 -2.41
C MET A 59 19.65 12.63 -3.29
N TYR A 60 19.67 11.32 -3.01
CA TYR A 60 20.45 10.36 -3.79
C TYR A 60 19.96 10.25 -5.24
N GLU A 61 18.67 10.02 -5.46
CA GLU A 61 18.10 9.81 -6.80
C GLU A 61 18.29 11.03 -7.71
N HIS A 62 18.03 12.25 -7.22
CA HIS A 62 18.27 13.45 -8.01
C HIS A 62 19.75 13.69 -8.32
N THR A 63 20.66 13.23 -7.45
CA THR A 63 22.10 13.35 -7.71
C THR A 63 22.54 12.37 -8.79
N VAL A 64 22.10 11.11 -8.73
CA VAL A 64 22.37 10.09 -9.76
C VAL A 64 21.83 10.52 -11.12
N ARG A 65 20.67 11.21 -11.14
CA ARG A 65 20.07 11.83 -12.35
C ARG A 65 20.78 13.10 -12.83
N GLN A 66 21.81 13.56 -12.13
CA GLN A 66 22.50 14.83 -12.40
C GLN A 66 21.58 16.07 -12.28
N GLU A 67 20.45 15.95 -11.58
CA GLU A 67 19.51 17.04 -11.27
C GLU A 67 19.95 17.79 -10.00
N LYS A 68 21.13 18.42 -10.05
CA LYS A 68 21.81 19.01 -8.88
C LYS A 68 20.95 20.02 -8.11
N ASP A 69 20.18 20.84 -8.80
CA ASP A 69 19.34 21.87 -8.16
C ASP A 69 18.27 21.24 -7.26
N LYS A 70 17.60 20.18 -7.74
CA LYS A 70 16.60 19.46 -6.95
C LYS A 70 17.25 18.66 -5.81
N ALA A 71 18.41 18.04 -6.06
CA ALA A 71 19.16 17.36 -5.01
C ALA A 71 19.52 18.34 -3.87
N MET A 72 19.92 19.56 -4.21
CA MET A 72 20.22 20.62 -3.24
C MET A 72 18.95 21.13 -2.53
N GLU A 73 17.83 21.26 -3.23
CA GLU A 73 16.54 21.58 -2.62
C GLU A 73 16.17 20.58 -1.52
N TYR A 74 16.24 19.27 -1.80
CA TYR A 74 15.97 18.24 -0.80
C TYR A 74 17.03 18.17 0.30
N THR A 75 18.29 18.51 -0.03
CA THR A 75 19.35 18.66 0.98
C THR A 75 18.97 19.73 2.01
N ASN A 76 18.51 20.89 1.55
CA ASN A 76 18.07 21.99 2.43
C ASN A 76 16.84 21.59 3.26
N GLN A 77 15.88 20.88 2.66
CA GLN A 77 14.72 20.36 3.40
C GLN A 77 15.14 19.35 4.49
N CYS A 78 16.12 18.50 4.20
CA CYS A 78 16.65 17.52 5.16
C CYS A 78 17.39 18.20 6.31
N GLU A 79 18.20 19.21 6.02
CA GLU A 79 18.87 20.05 7.02
C GLU A 79 17.88 20.76 7.93
N ALA A 80 16.78 21.28 7.37
CA ALA A 80 15.70 21.90 8.12
C ALA A 80 15.01 20.91 9.06
N VAL A 81 14.84 19.64 8.64
CA VAL A 81 14.32 18.58 9.52
C VAL A 81 15.29 18.31 10.67
N LEU A 82 16.59 18.20 10.41
CA LEU A 82 17.57 17.94 11.46
C LEU A 82 17.78 19.13 12.42
N SER A 83 17.55 20.34 11.93
CA SER A 83 17.74 21.59 12.69
C SER A 83 16.47 22.08 13.40
N ASP A 84 15.33 21.42 13.19
CA ASP A 84 14.05 21.77 13.82
C ASP A 84 14.13 21.52 15.34
N PRO A 85 13.95 22.54 16.20
CA PRO A 85 14.04 22.38 17.66
C PRO A 85 13.06 21.35 18.22
N VAL A 86 11.91 21.16 17.58
CA VAL A 86 10.94 20.12 17.98
C VAL A 86 11.55 18.73 17.82
N ASN A 87 12.28 18.50 16.73
CA ASN A 87 12.95 17.23 16.48
C ASN A 87 14.14 17.04 17.43
N GLN A 88 14.93 18.08 17.68
CA GLN A 88 16.08 18.01 18.59
C GLN A 88 15.68 17.72 20.04
N SER A 89 14.43 18.04 20.43
CA SER A 89 13.89 17.71 21.74
C SER A 89 13.43 16.25 21.89
N ASP A 90 13.32 15.51 20.79
CA ASP A 90 12.87 14.12 20.78
C ASP A 90 13.97 13.16 21.28
N LEU A 91 13.62 12.26 22.19
CA LEU A 91 14.58 11.33 22.81
C LEU A 91 15.18 10.34 21.80
N PHE A 92 14.40 9.90 20.80
CA PHE A 92 14.91 9.03 19.77
C PHE A 92 15.91 9.80 18.89
N TYR A 93 15.60 11.02 18.46
CA TYR A 93 16.56 11.88 17.76
C TYR A 93 17.88 12.03 18.53
N GLN A 94 17.82 12.43 19.81
CA GLN A 94 19.02 12.66 20.63
C GLN A 94 19.87 11.40 20.76
N SER A 95 19.24 10.23 20.85
CA SER A 95 19.94 8.96 20.99
C SER A 95 20.79 8.58 19.76
N ILE A 96 20.42 9.07 18.57
CA ILE A 96 21.09 8.77 17.30
C ILE A 96 21.55 10.02 16.53
N GLU A 97 21.62 11.18 17.18
CA GLU A 97 21.89 12.47 16.56
C GLU A 97 23.15 12.45 15.69
N LYS A 98 24.25 11.90 16.22
CA LYS A 98 25.51 11.83 15.49
C LYS A 98 25.40 10.98 14.22
N ALA A 99 24.63 9.90 14.25
CA ALA A 99 24.41 9.05 13.08
C ALA A 99 23.55 9.77 12.02
N LEU A 100 22.55 10.54 12.44
CA LEU A 100 21.73 11.36 11.54
C LEU A 100 22.59 12.40 10.82
N TRP A 101 23.34 13.22 11.57
CA TRP A 101 24.21 14.24 10.99
C TRP A 101 25.33 13.64 10.15
N HIS A 102 25.90 12.50 10.56
CA HIS A 102 26.90 11.79 9.77
C HIS A 102 26.39 11.45 8.37
N VAL A 103 25.26 10.72 8.28
CA VAL A 103 24.71 10.28 7.00
C VAL A 103 24.30 11.48 6.16
N PHE A 104 23.65 12.48 6.75
CA PHE A 104 23.26 13.70 6.05
C PHE A 104 24.47 14.46 5.47
N LEU A 105 25.49 14.72 6.29
CA LEU A 105 26.67 15.48 5.87
C LEU A 105 27.51 14.69 4.84
N ALA A 106 27.66 13.38 5.00
CA ALA A 106 28.32 12.52 4.01
C ALA A 106 27.56 12.52 2.67
N THR A 107 26.23 12.52 2.71
CA THR A 107 25.39 12.66 1.50
C THR A 107 25.55 14.05 0.88
N LYS A 108 25.47 15.12 1.68
CA LYS A 108 25.65 16.52 1.24
C LYS A 108 27.03 16.77 0.63
N LEU A 109 28.06 16.12 1.18
CA LEU A 109 29.42 16.15 0.66
C LEU A 109 29.47 15.64 -0.77
N LYS A 110 28.90 14.46 -1.03
CA LYS A 110 28.82 13.84 -2.36
C LYS A 110 28.06 14.69 -3.38
N ILE A 111 26.95 15.30 -2.97
CA ILE A 111 26.17 16.23 -3.82
C ILE A 111 26.98 17.47 -4.20
N SER A 112 27.86 17.91 -3.29
CA SER A 112 28.69 19.09 -3.46
C SER A 112 29.96 18.82 -4.30
N GLU A 113 30.28 17.56 -4.58
CA GLU A 113 31.42 17.18 -5.44
C GLU A 113 31.19 17.68 -6.89
N GLY A 114 32.20 18.33 -7.47
CA GLY A 114 32.20 18.78 -8.86
C GLY A 114 32.06 20.28 -9.11
N ASN A 115 31.46 21.06 -8.21
CA ASN A 115 31.29 22.53 -8.39
C ASN A 115 31.69 23.37 -7.16
N SER A 116 32.08 22.74 -6.06
CA SER A 116 32.27 23.44 -4.79
C SER A 116 33.69 23.95 -4.56
N ASN A 117 33.79 25.14 -3.96
CA ASN A 117 35.02 25.67 -3.40
C ASN A 117 35.62 24.64 -2.42
N LYS A 118 36.91 24.28 -2.59
CA LYS A 118 37.63 23.34 -1.70
C LYS A 118 37.46 23.66 -0.22
N LYS A 119 37.33 24.95 0.14
CA LYS A 119 37.06 25.39 1.52
C LYS A 119 35.70 24.91 2.05
N HIS A 120 34.67 24.91 1.21
CA HIS A 120 33.33 24.44 1.58
C HIS A 120 33.32 22.92 1.84
N VAL A 121 33.94 22.16 0.93
CA VAL A 121 34.12 20.70 1.07
C VAL A 121 34.85 20.36 2.37
N GLN A 122 35.97 21.04 2.65
CA GLN A 122 36.73 20.83 3.88
C GLN A 122 35.92 21.19 5.13
N SER A 123 35.08 22.23 5.06
CA SER A 123 34.18 22.62 6.15
C SER A 123 33.12 21.55 6.45
N ILE A 124 32.53 20.92 5.42
CA ILE A 124 31.61 19.81 5.62
C ILE A 124 32.33 18.62 6.25
N ILE A 125 33.49 18.22 5.70
CA ILE A 125 34.28 17.09 6.21
C ILE A 125 34.61 17.27 7.70
N SER A 126 34.99 18.48 8.12
CA SER A 126 35.32 18.76 9.52
C SER A 126 34.15 18.62 10.51
N GLN A 127 32.91 18.59 10.01
CA GLN A 127 31.70 18.42 10.82
C GLN A 127 31.24 16.96 10.91
N ILE A 128 31.74 16.08 10.04
CA ILE A 128 31.35 14.67 10.05
C ILE A 128 32.01 13.97 11.23
N THR A 129 31.21 13.40 12.13
CA THR A 129 31.71 12.55 13.21
C THR A 129 32.10 11.18 12.64
N PRO A 130 33.36 10.71 12.79
CA PRO A 130 33.76 9.39 12.34
C PRO A 130 33.00 8.26 13.05
N ILE A 131 32.73 7.17 12.34
CA ILE A 131 32.02 5.98 12.86
C ILE A 131 32.74 5.36 14.06
N SER A 132 34.08 5.40 14.03
CA SER A 132 34.95 4.94 15.11
C SER A 132 34.68 5.64 16.45
N GLN A 133 34.18 6.88 16.41
CA GLN A 133 33.85 7.69 17.59
C GLN A 133 32.39 7.54 18.05
N MET A 134 31.56 6.78 17.32
CA MET A 134 30.16 6.54 17.67
C MET A 134 30.01 5.43 18.71
N ASN A 135 29.10 5.63 19.66
CA ASN A 135 28.70 4.61 20.62
C ASN A 135 27.80 3.54 19.96
N SER A 136 27.44 2.48 20.71
CA SER A 136 26.62 1.38 20.18
C SER A 136 25.23 1.82 19.70
N VAL A 137 24.61 2.80 20.37
CA VAL A 137 23.27 3.30 20.00
C VAL A 137 23.34 4.12 18.72
N GLU A 138 24.34 4.99 18.59
CA GLU A 138 24.59 5.77 17.38
C GLU A 138 24.92 4.84 16.19
N LYS A 139 25.73 3.80 16.40
CA LYS A 139 25.99 2.76 15.39
C LYS A 139 24.72 2.02 14.98
N ALA A 140 23.85 1.66 15.94
CA ALA A 140 22.53 1.11 15.64
C ALA A 140 21.68 2.08 14.80
N GLY A 141 21.72 3.38 15.14
CA GLY A 141 21.11 4.46 14.39
C GLY A 141 21.52 4.47 12.92
N MET A 142 22.82 4.43 12.66
CA MET A 142 23.37 4.38 11.30
C MET A 142 22.89 3.17 10.50
N LEU A 143 22.95 1.98 11.09
CA LEU A 143 22.45 0.75 10.47
C LEU A 143 20.95 0.84 10.18
N GLY A 144 20.19 1.42 11.10
CA GLY A 144 18.76 1.69 10.92
C GLY A 144 18.46 2.66 9.77
N ILE A 145 19.22 3.75 9.65
CA ILE A 145 19.09 4.71 8.54
C ILE A 145 19.40 4.03 7.21
N LYS A 146 20.50 3.26 7.16
CA LYS A 146 20.91 2.46 5.99
C LYS A 146 19.80 1.52 5.56
N THR A 147 19.32 0.67 6.47
CA THR A 147 18.22 -0.27 6.19
C THR A 147 16.96 0.44 5.68
N MET A 148 16.53 1.51 6.34
CA MET A 148 15.30 2.23 5.98
C MET A 148 15.41 2.87 4.58
N THR A 149 16.59 3.41 4.24
CA THR A 149 16.83 4.03 2.93
C THR A 149 16.90 2.96 1.83
N VAL A 150 17.73 1.94 2.03
CA VAL A 150 17.96 0.87 1.04
C VAL A 150 16.69 0.03 0.81
N MET A 151 15.83 -0.14 1.82
CA MET A 151 14.56 -0.83 1.61
C MET A 151 13.59 -0.07 0.69
N ALA A 152 13.82 1.22 0.38
CA ALA A 152 12.96 1.96 -0.53
C ALA A 152 12.99 1.36 -1.95
N TYR A 153 14.09 0.69 -2.33
CA TYR A 153 14.39 0.17 -3.66
C TYR A 153 13.74 -1.19 -3.98
N GLY A 154 12.87 -1.69 -3.08
CA GLY A 154 12.06 -2.87 -3.34
C GLY A 154 12.35 -4.05 -2.41
N PRO A 155 11.57 -5.14 -2.55
CA PRO A 155 11.58 -6.22 -1.57
C PRO A 155 12.77 -7.18 -1.71
N GLN A 156 13.38 -7.33 -2.89
CA GLN A 156 14.57 -8.15 -3.10
C GLN A 156 15.76 -7.54 -2.34
N ILE A 157 16.02 -6.26 -2.57
CA ILE A 157 17.08 -5.50 -1.90
C ILE A 157 16.75 -5.33 -0.41
N GLY A 158 15.50 -5.06 -0.06
CA GLY A 158 15.10 -5.00 1.35
C GLY A 158 15.38 -6.30 2.12
N GLY A 159 15.42 -7.45 1.42
CA GLY A 159 15.78 -8.73 2.01
C GLY A 159 17.22 -8.84 2.49
N THR A 160 18.16 -8.20 1.78
CA THR A 160 19.59 -8.20 2.15
C THR A 160 19.86 -7.36 3.40
N MET A 161 18.94 -6.44 3.74
CA MET A 161 19.04 -5.59 4.92
C MET A 161 18.54 -6.25 6.22
N LEU A 162 18.07 -7.49 6.18
CA LEU A 162 17.54 -8.17 7.37
C LEU A 162 18.63 -8.37 8.45
N ASP A 163 19.84 -8.75 8.04
CA ASP A 163 20.94 -8.95 8.99
C ASP A 163 21.47 -7.62 9.50
N THR A 164 21.47 -6.57 8.65
CA THR A 164 21.81 -5.20 9.04
C THR A 164 20.89 -4.66 10.15
N ILE A 165 19.57 -4.84 10.03
CA ILE A 165 18.64 -4.37 11.08
C ILE A 165 18.73 -5.22 12.35
N ARG A 166 19.00 -6.52 12.23
CA ARG A 166 19.21 -7.38 13.41
C ARG A 166 20.46 -7.01 14.17
N GLU A 167 21.49 -6.57 13.46
CA GLU A 167 22.68 -6.00 14.10
C GLU A 167 22.37 -4.68 14.82
N ALA A 168 21.53 -3.82 14.25
CA ALA A 168 21.04 -2.62 14.95
C ALA A 168 20.25 -3.00 16.23
N ILE A 169 19.39 -4.01 16.16
CA ILE A 169 18.66 -4.55 17.33
C ILE A 169 19.64 -5.12 18.37
N ARG A 170 20.70 -5.81 17.95
CA ARG A 170 21.72 -6.36 18.87
C ARG A 170 22.44 -5.23 19.61
N LEU A 171 22.77 -4.14 18.92
CA LEU A 171 23.44 -2.98 19.50
C LEU A 171 22.52 -2.13 20.39
N CYS A 172 21.23 -2.04 20.06
CA CYS A 172 20.24 -1.28 20.82
C CYS A 172 18.87 -2.00 20.85
N PRO A 173 18.67 -3.01 21.71
CA PRO A 173 17.47 -3.85 21.70
C PRO A 173 16.23 -3.15 22.22
N THR A 174 16.39 -2.02 22.91
CA THR A 174 15.30 -1.25 23.53
C THR A 174 14.72 -0.18 22.63
N GLU A 175 15.26 0.03 21.43
CA GLU A 175 14.73 1.02 20.49
C GLU A 175 13.58 0.41 19.66
N PRO A 176 12.33 0.87 19.81
CA PRO A 176 11.19 0.26 19.13
C PRO A 176 11.25 0.37 17.59
N GLU A 177 11.87 1.42 17.04
CA GLU A 177 11.91 1.60 15.58
C GLU A 177 12.66 0.47 14.88
N TRP A 178 13.70 -0.11 15.49
CA TRP A 178 14.43 -1.23 14.87
C TRP A 178 13.59 -2.49 14.71
N HIS A 179 12.80 -2.83 15.73
CA HIS A 179 11.86 -3.96 15.68
C HIS A 179 10.74 -3.69 14.67
N HIS A 180 10.25 -2.46 14.58
CA HIS A 180 9.24 -2.07 13.60
C HIS A 180 9.79 -2.18 12.16
N VAL A 181 11.02 -1.73 11.93
CA VAL A 181 11.73 -1.87 10.65
C VAL A 181 11.94 -3.35 10.29
N GLU A 182 12.37 -4.20 11.24
CA GLU A 182 12.49 -5.65 11.02
C GLU A 182 11.16 -6.27 10.59
N GLY A 183 10.06 -5.95 11.30
CA GLY A 183 8.72 -6.42 10.94
C GLY A 183 8.31 -6.03 9.52
N ARG A 184 8.67 -4.82 9.08
CA ARG A 184 8.41 -4.35 7.69
C ARG A 184 9.21 -5.13 6.65
N ILE A 185 10.49 -5.45 6.93
CA ILE A 185 11.33 -6.27 6.04
C ILE A 185 10.77 -7.69 5.94
N LEU A 186 10.48 -8.32 7.07
CA LEU A 186 9.90 -9.67 7.12
C LEU A 186 8.56 -9.74 6.37
N LYS A 187 7.71 -8.73 6.51
CA LYS A 187 6.44 -8.61 5.77
C LYS A 187 6.67 -8.54 4.25
N ARG A 188 7.68 -7.82 3.78
CA ARG A 188 8.05 -7.72 2.36
C ARG A 188 8.65 -9.01 1.82
N LEU A 189 9.56 -9.62 2.56
CA LEU A 189 10.18 -10.91 2.24
C LEU A 189 9.14 -12.02 2.12
N ARG A 190 8.13 -12.05 3.00
CA ARG A 190 7.01 -12.97 2.87
C ARG A 190 6.27 -12.74 1.53
N GLY A 191 6.06 -11.49 1.14
CA GLY A 191 5.41 -11.16 -0.14
C GLY A 191 6.20 -11.54 -1.40
N THR A 192 7.52 -11.77 -1.30
CA THR A 192 8.33 -12.23 -2.43
C THR A 192 8.49 -13.74 -2.45
N LYS A 193 8.78 -14.36 -1.30
CA LYS A 193 9.09 -15.79 -1.23
C LYS A 193 7.86 -16.67 -1.16
N ASP A 194 6.83 -16.23 -0.45
CA ASP A 194 5.70 -17.10 -0.11
C ASP A 194 4.46 -16.27 0.28
N VAL A 195 3.79 -15.76 -0.76
CA VAL A 195 2.59 -14.90 -0.63
C VAL A 195 1.48 -15.62 0.17
N PHE A 196 1.44 -16.95 0.06
CA PHE A 196 0.41 -17.81 0.64
C PHE A 196 0.84 -18.46 1.96
N ASN A 197 2.09 -18.28 2.42
CA ASN A 197 2.56 -18.77 3.71
C ASN A 197 1.64 -18.31 4.84
N THR A 198 1.21 -19.24 5.67
CA THR A 198 0.42 -18.93 6.87
C THR A 198 1.27 -18.52 8.06
N ASN A 199 2.58 -18.82 8.08
CA ASN A 199 3.45 -18.45 9.18
C ASN A 199 3.73 -16.95 9.18
N ARG A 200 3.07 -16.26 10.12
CA ARG A 200 3.18 -14.82 10.34
C ARG A 200 3.88 -14.51 11.66
N GLU A 201 4.30 -15.53 12.41
CA GLU A 201 4.78 -15.39 13.78
C GLU A 201 6.01 -14.47 13.91
N PRO A 202 7.05 -14.57 13.06
CA PRO A 202 8.19 -13.66 13.16
C PRO A 202 7.81 -12.18 12.94
N ILE A 203 6.89 -11.93 12.01
CA ILE A 203 6.39 -10.59 11.68
C ILE A 203 5.58 -10.03 12.87
N ILE A 204 4.68 -10.83 13.43
CA ILE A 204 3.84 -10.45 14.57
C ILE A 204 4.72 -10.18 15.79
N LYS A 205 5.72 -11.03 16.06
CA LYS A 205 6.64 -10.86 17.18
C LYS A 205 7.43 -9.56 17.08
N ALA A 206 7.97 -9.23 15.90
CA ALA A 206 8.70 -7.98 15.69
C ALA A 206 7.82 -6.74 15.95
N PHE A 207 6.61 -6.69 15.35
CA PHE A 207 5.67 -5.58 15.59
C PHE A 207 5.15 -5.53 17.03
N GLN A 208 4.93 -6.68 17.66
CA GLN A 208 4.54 -6.75 19.06
C GLN A 208 5.62 -6.18 19.98
N THR A 209 6.90 -6.48 19.72
CA THR A 209 8.01 -5.92 20.50
C THR A 209 8.06 -4.40 20.37
N ALA A 210 7.96 -3.85 19.16
CA ALA A 210 7.89 -2.40 18.93
C ALA A 210 6.72 -1.75 19.69
N TYR A 211 5.52 -2.35 19.60
CA TYR A 211 4.33 -1.89 20.32
C TYR A 211 4.51 -1.95 21.85
N ASN A 212 5.08 -3.02 22.38
CA ASN A 212 5.28 -3.18 23.83
C ASN A 212 6.26 -2.15 24.39
N ILE A 213 7.29 -1.80 23.64
CA ILE A 213 8.27 -0.79 24.04
C ILE A 213 7.68 0.63 23.97
N ASN A 214 6.93 0.95 22.90
CA ASN A 214 6.28 2.26 22.76
C ASN A 214 4.82 2.15 22.26
N PRO A 215 3.85 1.94 23.17
CA PRO A 215 2.44 1.80 22.80
C PRO A 215 1.76 3.13 22.44
N LYS A 216 2.46 4.26 22.58
CA LYS A 216 1.95 5.60 22.26
C LYS A 216 2.22 6.01 20.80
N ASN A 217 2.99 5.21 20.06
CA ASN A 217 3.21 5.45 18.64
C ASN A 217 2.11 4.76 17.80
N ALA A 218 1.26 5.55 17.15
CA ALA A 218 0.12 5.04 16.38
C ALA A 218 0.55 4.11 15.23
N SER A 219 1.70 4.34 14.60
CA SER A 219 2.21 3.51 13.52
C SER A 219 2.55 2.09 14.00
N TYR A 220 3.10 1.95 15.21
CA TYR A 220 3.37 0.64 15.82
C TYR A 220 2.08 -0.08 16.21
N VAL A 221 1.11 0.65 16.76
CA VAL A 221 -0.21 0.11 17.12
C VAL A 221 -0.93 -0.44 15.89
N ILE A 222 -0.98 0.34 14.80
CA ILE A 222 -1.66 -0.05 13.56
C ILE A 222 -0.99 -1.25 12.90
N THR A 223 0.33 -1.23 12.76
CA THR A 223 1.05 -2.34 12.11
C THR A 223 0.92 -3.64 12.90
N TYR A 224 0.91 -3.58 14.23
CA TYR A 224 0.62 -4.75 15.06
C TYR A 224 -0.83 -5.24 14.88
N ALA A 225 -1.81 -4.33 14.89
CA ALA A 225 -3.22 -4.65 14.68
C ALA A 225 -3.49 -5.30 13.31
N GLU A 226 -2.91 -4.77 12.24
CA GLU A 226 -3.03 -5.32 10.88
C GLU A 226 -2.54 -6.76 10.79
N GLU A 227 -1.41 -7.06 11.42
CA GLU A 227 -0.81 -8.39 11.32
C GLU A 227 -1.54 -9.40 12.21
N LEU A 228 -2.08 -8.98 13.36
CA LEU A 228 -3.04 -9.79 14.12
C LEU A 228 -4.33 -10.03 13.33
N GLN A 229 -4.91 -9.02 12.70
CA GLN A 229 -6.12 -9.19 11.87
C GLN A 229 -5.95 -10.27 10.81
N LYS A 230 -4.87 -10.20 10.03
CA LYS A 230 -4.57 -11.17 8.97
C LYS A 230 -4.26 -12.57 9.51
N ASP A 231 -3.65 -12.67 10.69
CA ASP A 231 -3.44 -13.93 11.40
C ASP A 231 -4.78 -14.53 11.90
N GLY A 232 -5.64 -13.71 12.49
CA GLY A 232 -6.98 -14.08 12.94
C GLY A 232 -7.88 -14.63 11.84
N HIS A 233 -7.72 -14.19 10.58
CA HIS A 233 -8.42 -14.78 9.43
C HIS A 233 -7.97 -16.20 9.09
N ASN A 234 -6.74 -16.57 9.44
CA ASN A 234 -6.16 -17.89 9.14
C ASN A 234 -6.28 -18.86 10.32
N LYS A 235 -6.49 -18.34 11.54
CA LYS A 235 -6.59 -19.16 12.75
C LYS A 235 -7.98 -19.78 12.92
N SER A 236 -7.98 -21.07 13.23
CA SER A 236 -9.16 -21.77 13.75
C SER A 236 -9.15 -21.67 15.27
N LEU A 237 -9.89 -20.69 15.81
CA LEU A 237 -9.98 -20.44 17.25
C LEU A 237 -11.28 -21.00 17.84
N ALA A 238 -11.27 -21.35 19.13
CA ALA A 238 -12.52 -21.61 19.84
C ALA A 238 -13.37 -20.31 19.90
N TYR A 239 -14.69 -20.44 20.00
CA TYR A 239 -15.61 -19.27 19.93
C TYR A 239 -15.24 -18.13 20.90
N ASN A 240 -14.89 -18.45 22.15
CA ASN A 240 -14.51 -17.44 23.14
C ASN A 240 -13.17 -16.77 22.79
N GLU A 241 -12.17 -17.58 22.42
CA GLU A 241 -10.84 -17.11 22.00
C GLU A 241 -10.94 -16.23 20.75
N TYR A 242 -11.78 -16.62 19.79
CA TYR A 242 -12.08 -15.85 18.59
C TYR A 242 -12.56 -14.44 18.94
N HIS A 243 -13.53 -14.33 19.85
CA HIS A 243 -14.09 -13.04 20.22
C HIS A 243 -13.13 -12.17 21.05
N GLU A 244 -12.31 -12.78 21.91
CA GLU A 244 -11.26 -12.09 22.64
C GLU A 244 -10.18 -11.56 21.69
N TYR A 245 -9.74 -12.40 20.75
CA TYR A 245 -8.75 -12.07 19.74
C TYR A 245 -9.20 -10.87 18.89
N TRP A 246 -10.41 -10.93 18.31
CA TRP A 246 -10.92 -9.85 17.47
C TRP A 246 -11.26 -8.58 18.27
N ARG A 247 -11.64 -8.70 19.54
CA ARG A 247 -11.79 -7.52 20.40
C ARG A 247 -10.46 -6.80 20.59
N LYS A 248 -9.38 -7.54 20.87
CA LYS A 248 -8.03 -6.98 20.96
C LYS A 248 -7.62 -6.25 19.68
N VAL A 249 -7.89 -6.83 18.51
CA VAL A 249 -7.60 -6.19 17.21
C VAL A 249 -8.34 -4.85 17.07
N MET A 250 -9.64 -4.83 17.36
CA MET A 250 -10.43 -3.58 17.28
C MET A 250 -10.02 -2.55 18.32
N ASP A 251 -9.70 -2.98 19.55
CA ASP A 251 -9.22 -2.08 20.61
C ASP A 251 -7.91 -1.37 20.23
N LEU A 252 -7.03 -2.05 19.48
CA LEU A 252 -5.80 -1.46 18.93
C LEU A 252 -6.10 -0.42 17.85
N TYR A 253 -7.03 -0.71 16.92
CA TYR A 253 -7.43 0.28 15.91
C TYR A 253 -8.07 1.53 16.55
N ASP A 254 -8.94 1.34 17.54
CA ASP A 254 -9.52 2.44 18.31
C ASP A 254 -8.44 3.23 19.06
N ALA A 255 -7.40 2.56 19.58
CA ALA A 255 -6.27 3.21 20.24
C ALA A 255 -5.46 4.06 19.26
N ALA A 256 -5.16 3.53 18.07
CA ALA A 256 -4.47 4.28 17.03
C ALA A 256 -5.26 5.53 16.60
N LEU A 257 -6.59 5.41 16.45
CA LEU A 257 -7.46 6.54 16.11
C LEU A 257 -7.44 7.62 17.19
N ARG A 258 -7.41 7.24 18.48
CA ARG A 258 -7.26 8.19 19.60
C ARG A 258 -5.91 8.89 19.59
N LEU A 259 -4.84 8.18 19.26
CA LEU A 259 -3.50 8.76 19.20
C LEU A 259 -3.38 9.77 18.04
N ARG A 260 -4.01 9.49 16.89
CA ARG A 260 -3.86 10.27 15.65
C ARG A 260 -5.17 10.40 14.87
N PRO A 261 -6.16 11.15 15.38
CA PRO A 261 -7.50 11.24 14.77
C PRO A 261 -7.54 12.02 13.45
N GLU A 262 -6.46 12.72 13.11
CA GLU A 262 -6.42 13.67 11.99
C GLU A 262 -5.45 13.29 10.87
N CYS A 263 -4.65 12.23 11.04
CA CYS A 263 -3.65 11.79 10.07
C CYS A 263 -4.29 10.96 8.94
N PRO A 264 -4.34 11.45 7.68
CA PRO A 264 -5.01 10.73 6.58
C PRO A 264 -4.47 9.31 6.38
N TYR A 265 -3.15 9.13 6.53
CA TYR A 265 -2.51 7.82 6.43
C TYR A 265 -3.06 6.84 7.48
N HIS A 266 -3.10 7.24 8.76
CA HIS A 266 -3.61 6.39 9.84
C HIS A 266 -5.11 6.13 9.70
N LEU A 267 -5.89 7.15 9.31
CA LEU A 267 -7.32 7.01 9.05
C LEU A 267 -7.62 5.94 7.98
N VAL A 268 -6.85 5.92 6.89
CA VAL A 268 -7.00 4.91 5.82
C VAL A 268 -6.72 3.50 6.34
N LEU A 269 -5.66 3.31 7.13
CA LEU A 269 -5.31 2.00 7.65
C LEU A 269 -6.32 1.49 8.69
N VAL A 270 -6.77 2.36 9.61
CA VAL A 270 -7.83 2.04 10.57
C VAL A 270 -9.14 1.70 9.85
N ALA A 271 -9.52 2.49 8.84
CA ALA A 271 -10.70 2.23 8.04
C ALA A 271 -10.62 0.88 7.30
N ALA A 272 -9.45 0.53 6.75
CA ALA A 272 -9.23 -0.79 6.16
C ALA A 272 -9.41 -1.90 7.22
N GLY A 273 -8.90 -1.69 8.43
CA GLY A 273 -9.11 -2.55 9.58
C GLY A 273 -10.59 -2.87 9.84
N TYR A 274 -11.44 -1.83 9.93
CA TYR A 274 -12.88 -1.99 10.11
C TYR A 274 -13.58 -2.64 8.91
N THR A 275 -13.14 -2.38 7.68
CA THR A 275 -13.76 -2.96 6.47
C THR A 275 -13.45 -4.44 6.31
N GLU A 276 -12.21 -4.85 6.62
CA GLU A 276 -11.71 -6.22 6.46
C GLU A 276 -12.02 -7.11 7.67
N ALA A 277 -12.54 -6.55 8.77
CA ALA A 277 -12.94 -7.31 9.94
C ALA A 277 -14.06 -8.34 9.65
N PRO A 278 -14.18 -9.41 10.46
CA PRO A 278 -15.30 -10.32 10.39
C PRO A 278 -16.63 -9.61 10.58
N LYS A 279 -17.72 -10.23 10.12
CA LYS A 279 -19.06 -9.62 10.08
C LYS A 279 -19.51 -9.04 11.44
N GLU A 280 -19.13 -9.66 12.54
CA GLU A 280 -19.47 -9.26 13.91
C GLU A 280 -18.72 -8.02 14.40
N TYR A 281 -17.61 -7.68 13.75
CA TYR A 281 -16.71 -6.57 14.09
C TYR A 281 -16.59 -5.54 12.95
N LYS A 282 -17.13 -5.84 11.77
CA LYS A 282 -17.11 -4.97 10.61
C LYS A 282 -17.96 -3.73 10.85
N ASP A 283 -17.35 -2.56 10.71
CA ASP A 283 -18.04 -1.27 10.73
C ASP A 283 -17.81 -0.53 9.41
N ALA A 284 -18.64 -0.87 8.42
CA ALA A 284 -18.55 -0.28 7.09
C ALA A 284 -18.89 1.22 7.08
N LYS A 285 -19.73 1.68 8.03
CA LYS A 285 -20.13 3.09 8.13
C LYS A 285 -18.97 3.91 8.67
N GLU A 286 -18.43 3.52 9.82
CA GLU A 286 -17.27 4.21 10.41
C GLU A 286 -16.08 4.20 9.44
N SER A 287 -15.80 3.06 8.82
CA SER A 287 -14.76 2.95 7.78
C SER A 287 -14.94 4.00 6.67
N LYS A 288 -16.15 4.14 6.12
CA LYS A 288 -16.44 5.14 5.08
C LYS A 288 -16.27 6.57 5.60
N ASP A 289 -16.76 6.86 6.80
CA ASP A 289 -16.68 8.20 7.40
C ASP A 289 -15.22 8.62 7.63
N LEU A 290 -14.36 7.70 8.11
CA LEU A 290 -12.92 7.94 8.25
C LEU A 290 -12.23 8.17 6.89
N LEU A 291 -12.60 7.42 5.86
CA LEU A 291 -12.04 7.61 4.51
C LEU A 291 -12.45 8.96 3.89
N LEU A 292 -13.72 9.36 4.02
CA LEU A 292 -14.18 10.67 3.58
C LEU A 292 -13.52 11.81 4.37
N LYS A 293 -13.21 11.59 5.65
CA LYS A 293 -12.43 12.54 6.46
C LYS A 293 -11.00 12.66 5.94
N ALA A 294 -10.36 11.55 5.57
CA ALA A 294 -9.02 11.54 5.00
C ALA A 294 -8.98 12.19 3.60
N GLU A 295 -10.03 12.01 2.78
CA GLU A 295 -10.12 12.53 1.40
C GLU A 295 -10.01 14.04 1.35
N LYS A 296 -10.62 14.73 2.34
CA LYS A 296 -10.55 16.19 2.47
C LYS A 296 -9.12 16.74 2.64
N LYS A 297 -8.15 15.90 2.99
CA LYS A 297 -6.76 16.31 3.26
C LYS A 297 -5.74 15.75 2.28
N ALA A 298 -6.07 14.66 1.58
CA ALA A 298 -5.14 13.91 0.75
C ALA A 298 -5.86 13.26 -0.44
N ASP A 299 -6.54 14.07 -1.24
CA ASP A 299 -7.42 13.65 -2.35
C ASP A 299 -6.70 12.89 -3.48
N LYS A 300 -5.38 13.07 -3.63
CA LYS A 300 -4.53 12.33 -4.60
C LYS A 300 -3.86 11.09 -4.02
N TYR A 301 -4.08 10.77 -2.74
CA TYR A 301 -3.40 9.65 -2.12
C TYR A 301 -3.95 8.30 -2.65
N TYR A 302 -3.18 7.61 -3.49
CA TYR A 302 -3.65 6.40 -4.19
C TYR A 302 -4.19 5.28 -3.27
N LEU A 303 -3.64 5.11 -2.06
CA LEU A 303 -4.13 4.12 -1.09
C LEU A 303 -5.50 4.51 -0.53
N LEU A 304 -5.72 5.80 -0.27
CA LEU A 304 -7.02 6.33 0.13
C LEU A 304 -8.05 6.15 -0.97
N LEU A 305 -7.73 6.53 -2.20
CA LEU A 305 -8.62 6.37 -3.35
C LEU A 305 -8.98 4.89 -3.57
N HIS A 306 -8.01 3.98 -3.45
CA HIS A 306 -8.27 2.54 -3.53
C HIS A 306 -9.17 2.05 -2.38
N ALA A 307 -8.95 2.53 -1.16
CA ALA A 307 -9.76 2.20 0.01
C ALA A 307 -11.21 2.73 -0.11
N LEU A 308 -11.41 3.95 -0.63
CA LEU A 308 -12.73 4.50 -0.94
C LEU A 308 -13.46 3.63 -1.98
N GLY A 309 -12.78 3.22 -3.04
CA GLY A 309 -13.34 2.30 -4.02
C GLY A 309 -13.81 0.99 -3.39
N LYS A 310 -12.99 0.38 -2.49
CA LYS A 310 -13.38 -0.81 -1.73
C LYS A 310 -14.56 -0.56 -0.80
N ALA A 311 -14.60 0.60 -0.14
CA ALA A 311 -15.70 0.95 0.75
C ALA A 311 -17.02 1.02 -0.02
N TYR A 312 -17.05 1.71 -1.17
CA TYR A 312 -18.23 1.76 -2.03
C TYR A 312 -18.59 0.38 -2.63
N GLU A 313 -17.62 -0.43 -3.06
CA GLU A 313 -17.89 -1.79 -3.59
C GLU A 313 -18.59 -2.67 -2.53
N ASN A 314 -18.24 -2.48 -1.25
CA ASN A 314 -18.76 -3.26 -0.14
C ASN A 314 -20.13 -2.79 0.39
N VAL A 315 -20.65 -1.62 -0.02
CA VAL A 315 -21.94 -1.10 0.44
C VAL A 315 -23.06 -1.56 -0.49
N ASP A 316 -23.85 -2.54 -0.01
CA ASP A 316 -25.13 -3.04 -0.57
C ASP A 316 -25.14 -3.47 -2.05
N GLY A 317 -23.99 -3.44 -2.74
CA GLY A 317 -23.83 -3.91 -4.12
C GLY A 317 -24.74 -3.22 -5.14
N THR A 318 -25.26 -2.03 -4.84
CA THR A 318 -26.12 -1.28 -5.77
C THR A 318 -25.31 -0.82 -6.98
N ILE A 319 -25.98 -0.67 -8.13
CA ILE A 319 -25.33 -0.19 -9.36
C ILE A 319 -24.69 1.18 -9.11
N GLU A 320 -25.36 2.08 -8.39
CA GLU A 320 -24.84 3.39 -8.03
C GLU A 320 -23.52 3.31 -7.24
N ASN A 321 -23.46 2.45 -6.22
CA ASN A 321 -22.25 2.27 -5.42
C ASN A 321 -21.14 1.58 -6.22
N MET A 322 -21.48 0.64 -7.10
CA MET A 322 -20.50 0.03 -8.01
C MET A 322 -19.94 1.06 -9.00
N THR A 323 -20.76 1.98 -9.54
CA THR A 323 -20.26 3.06 -10.40
C THR A 323 -19.31 3.97 -9.64
N LYS A 324 -19.68 4.43 -8.43
CA LYS A 324 -18.80 5.23 -7.58
C LYS A 324 -17.50 4.51 -7.22
N ALA A 325 -17.58 3.23 -6.85
CA ALA A 325 -16.40 2.42 -6.58
C ALA A 325 -15.46 2.35 -7.80
N SER A 326 -16.04 2.23 -8.99
CA SER A 326 -15.28 2.23 -10.24
C SER A 326 -14.57 3.55 -10.50
N GLU A 327 -15.23 4.69 -10.27
CA GLU A 327 -14.62 6.02 -10.40
C GLU A 327 -13.41 6.15 -9.46
N TYR A 328 -13.53 5.71 -8.21
CA TYR A 328 -12.43 5.74 -7.25
C TYR A 328 -11.28 4.79 -7.62
N PHE A 329 -11.58 3.58 -8.10
CA PHE A 329 -10.53 2.67 -8.58
C PHE A 329 -9.81 3.22 -9.81
N GLU A 330 -10.53 3.90 -10.72
CA GLU A 330 -9.93 4.56 -11.88
C GLU A 330 -9.01 5.71 -11.45
N LYS A 331 -9.46 6.57 -10.52
CA LYS A 331 -8.61 7.63 -9.93
C LYS A 331 -7.37 7.04 -9.28
N ALA A 332 -7.52 6.02 -8.43
CA ALA A 332 -6.39 5.35 -7.78
C ALA A 332 -5.43 4.71 -8.80
N SER A 333 -5.96 4.18 -9.90
CA SER A 333 -5.18 3.62 -11.01
C SER A 333 -4.34 4.70 -11.71
N LYS A 334 -4.92 5.88 -11.98
CA LYS A 334 -4.20 7.04 -12.55
C LYS A 334 -3.10 7.55 -11.62
N GLU A 335 -3.30 7.47 -10.31
CA GLU A 335 -2.29 7.79 -9.30
C GLU A 335 -1.25 6.65 -9.08
N GLY A 336 -1.24 5.61 -9.92
CA GLY A 336 -0.23 4.54 -9.89
C GLY A 336 -0.48 3.45 -8.84
N SER A 337 -1.74 3.19 -8.46
CA SER A 337 -2.09 2.03 -7.62
C SER A 337 -2.20 0.75 -8.45
N TYR A 338 -1.23 -0.15 -8.29
CA TYR A 338 -1.24 -1.47 -8.95
C TYR A 338 -2.52 -2.26 -8.63
N GLY A 339 -2.86 -2.39 -7.35
CA GLY A 339 -4.05 -3.14 -6.91
C GLY A 339 -5.38 -2.52 -7.35
N ALA A 340 -5.43 -1.19 -7.54
CA ALA A 340 -6.65 -0.53 -8.02
C ALA A 340 -6.94 -0.86 -9.48
N ASN A 341 -5.93 -1.07 -10.32
CA ASN A 341 -6.12 -1.48 -11.71
C ASN A 341 -6.91 -2.79 -11.82
N PHE A 342 -6.54 -3.81 -11.04
CA PHE A 342 -7.26 -5.08 -11.01
C PHE A 342 -8.66 -4.94 -10.41
N SER A 343 -8.82 -4.07 -9.40
CA SER A 343 -10.11 -3.79 -8.79
C SER A 343 -11.06 -3.11 -9.79
N TYR A 344 -10.54 -2.15 -10.56
CA TYR A 344 -11.23 -1.46 -11.65
C TYR A 344 -11.67 -2.44 -12.75
N ILE A 345 -10.74 -3.25 -13.28
CA ILE A 345 -11.03 -4.27 -14.30
C ILE A 345 -12.15 -5.21 -13.83
N LYS A 346 -12.01 -5.77 -12.61
CA LYS A 346 -13.00 -6.70 -12.06
C LYS A 346 -14.38 -6.06 -11.97
N LEU A 347 -14.45 -4.79 -11.56
CA LEU A 347 -15.71 -4.09 -11.40
C LEU A 347 -16.33 -3.71 -12.75
N GLN A 348 -15.54 -3.24 -13.71
CA GLN A 348 -15.97 -2.95 -15.07
C GLN A 348 -16.55 -4.19 -15.76
N MET A 349 -15.94 -5.36 -15.57
CA MET A 349 -16.47 -6.61 -16.09
C MET A 349 -17.80 -7.01 -15.45
N LYS A 350 -18.01 -6.73 -14.15
CA LYS A 350 -19.30 -6.93 -13.49
C LYS A 350 -20.37 -6.00 -14.07
N LEU A 351 -20.06 -4.70 -14.22
CA LEU A 351 -20.97 -3.68 -14.73
C LEU A 351 -21.38 -3.93 -16.19
N THR A 352 -20.42 -4.32 -17.04
CA THR A 352 -20.62 -4.54 -18.49
C THR A 352 -21.03 -5.97 -18.85
N LYS A 353 -21.29 -6.84 -17.87
CA LYS A 353 -21.58 -8.27 -18.08
C LYS A 353 -20.53 -8.96 -18.99
N LYS A 354 -19.25 -8.65 -18.76
CA LYS A 354 -18.07 -9.21 -19.47
C LYS A 354 -17.86 -8.73 -20.92
N GLN A 355 -18.49 -7.63 -21.33
CA GLN A 355 -18.19 -7.00 -22.64
C GLN A 355 -16.93 -6.11 -22.60
N PHE A 356 -16.43 -5.81 -21.40
CA PHE A 356 -15.23 -5.01 -21.19
C PHE A 356 -13.95 -5.75 -21.56
N ASN A 357 -13.11 -5.13 -22.39
CA ASN A 357 -11.78 -5.61 -22.74
C ASN A 357 -10.71 -5.03 -21.78
N PRO A 358 -10.09 -5.84 -20.91
CA PRO A 358 -9.09 -5.37 -19.95
C PRO A 358 -7.68 -5.22 -20.54
N ILE A 359 -7.41 -5.73 -21.75
CA ILE A 359 -6.06 -5.80 -22.32
C ILE A 359 -5.37 -4.43 -22.37
N PRO A 360 -5.99 -3.34 -22.87
CA PRO A 360 -5.31 -2.04 -22.93
C PRO A 360 -4.88 -1.52 -21.55
N ILE A 361 -5.64 -1.86 -20.50
CA ILE A 361 -5.27 -1.49 -19.13
C ILE A 361 -4.13 -2.36 -18.63
N LEU A 362 -4.16 -3.67 -18.88
CA LEU A 362 -3.10 -4.59 -18.48
C LEU A 362 -1.78 -4.29 -19.19
N GLU A 363 -1.80 -3.89 -20.46
CA GLU A 363 -0.63 -3.44 -21.22
C GLU A 363 -0.06 -2.16 -20.62
N ARG A 364 -0.90 -1.14 -20.41
CA ARG A 364 -0.47 0.10 -19.74
C ARG A 364 0.16 -0.18 -18.37
N VAL A 365 -0.47 -1.03 -17.55
CA VAL A 365 0.04 -1.37 -16.21
C VAL A 365 1.34 -2.17 -16.29
N ARG A 366 1.47 -3.10 -17.25
CA ARG A 366 2.74 -3.80 -17.50
C ARG A 366 3.86 -2.82 -17.82
N ASP A 367 3.56 -1.75 -18.55
CA ASP A 367 4.56 -0.77 -19.00
C ASP A 367 4.86 0.28 -17.91
N GLU A 368 3.87 0.67 -17.10
CA GLU A 368 4.00 1.62 -15.98
C GLU A 368 4.80 1.06 -14.78
N PHE A 369 4.71 -0.25 -14.52
CA PHE A 369 5.35 -0.86 -13.35
C PHE A 369 6.63 -1.61 -13.72
N TYR A 370 7.74 -1.26 -13.10
CA TYR A 370 9.04 -1.87 -13.39
C TYR A 370 9.24 -3.29 -12.80
N ASP A 371 8.49 -3.63 -11.75
CA ASP A 371 8.67 -4.88 -11.00
C ASP A 371 8.36 -6.10 -11.88
N VAL A 372 9.33 -7.00 -12.01
CA VAL A 372 9.29 -8.16 -12.91
C VAL A 372 8.10 -9.08 -12.60
N ASP A 373 7.83 -9.31 -11.31
CA ASP A 373 6.69 -10.11 -10.86
C ASP A 373 5.37 -9.47 -11.35
N ARG A 374 5.19 -8.15 -11.18
CA ARG A 374 3.98 -7.43 -11.63
C ARG A 374 3.81 -7.44 -13.15
N LYS A 375 4.90 -7.28 -13.91
CA LYS A 375 4.86 -7.38 -15.38
C LYS A 375 4.37 -8.76 -15.81
N ALA A 376 4.96 -9.81 -15.24
CA ALA A 376 4.54 -11.18 -15.51
C ALA A 376 3.08 -11.43 -15.11
N GLU A 377 2.64 -10.96 -13.95
CA GLU A 377 1.24 -11.08 -13.53
C GLU A 377 0.28 -10.42 -14.53
N CYS A 378 0.59 -9.23 -15.06
CA CYS A 378 -0.24 -8.59 -16.08
C CYS A 378 -0.38 -9.46 -17.33
N ILE A 379 0.72 -10.05 -17.82
CA ILE A 379 0.71 -10.94 -18.99
C ILE A 379 -0.05 -12.23 -18.72
N ILE A 380 0.13 -12.83 -17.54
CA ILE A 380 -0.66 -13.99 -17.10
C ILE A 380 -2.15 -13.67 -17.11
N GLN A 381 -2.54 -12.48 -16.65
CA GLN A 381 -3.93 -12.05 -16.61
C GLN A 381 -4.48 -11.72 -18.01
N MET A 382 -3.66 -11.28 -18.97
CA MET A 382 -4.05 -11.20 -20.37
C MET A 382 -4.33 -12.59 -20.96
N GLY A 383 -3.44 -13.55 -20.73
CA GLY A 383 -3.65 -14.95 -21.14
C GLY A 383 -4.91 -15.56 -20.50
N CYS A 384 -5.15 -15.29 -19.22
CA CYS A 384 -6.36 -15.73 -18.52
C CYS A 384 -7.64 -15.09 -19.07
N TYR A 385 -7.59 -13.83 -19.52
CA TYR A 385 -8.73 -13.18 -20.17
C TYR A 385 -9.12 -13.92 -21.45
N HIS A 386 -8.14 -14.19 -22.32
CA HIS A 386 -8.38 -14.95 -23.55
C HIS A 386 -8.91 -16.35 -23.26
N LEU A 387 -8.29 -17.04 -22.30
CA LEU A 387 -8.68 -18.40 -21.93
C LEU A 387 -10.10 -18.48 -21.36
N PHE A 388 -10.43 -17.66 -20.36
CA PHE A 388 -11.68 -17.81 -19.58
C PHE A 388 -12.85 -16.96 -20.10
N ILE A 389 -12.58 -15.85 -20.78
CA ILE A 389 -13.61 -14.91 -21.26
C ILE A 389 -13.83 -15.07 -22.76
N ASN A 390 -12.77 -14.93 -23.56
CA ASN A 390 -12.88 -15.06 -25.02
C ASN A 390 -12.98 -16.51 -25.50
N LYS A 391 -12.62 -17.48 -24.64
CA LYS A 391 -12.51 -18.93 -24.97
C LYS A 391 -11.54 -19.18 -26.13
N ASP A 392 -10.50 -18.37 -26.20
CA ASP A 392 -9.47 -18.41 -27.23
C ASP A 392 -8.16 -18.93 -26.64
N LEU A 393 -7.94 -20.24 -26.76
CA LEU A 393 -6.73 -20.88 -26.25
C LEU A 393 -5.49 -20.44 -27.04
N ASP A 394 -5.61 -20.18 -28.34
CA ASP A 394 -4.46 -19.91 -29.20
C ASP A 394 -3.83 -18.56 -28.83
N SER A 395 -4.65 -17.53 -28.62
CA SER A 395 -4.17 -16.25 -28.08
C SER A 395 -3.62 -16.38 -26.65
N ALA A 396 -4.28 -17.18 -25.80
CA ALA A 396 -3.81 -17.40 -24.43
C ALA A 396 -2.42 -18.07 -24.39
N ILE A 397 -2.16 -19.04 -25.27
CA ILE A 397 -0.86 -19.72 -25.43
C ILE A 397 0.23 -18.70 -25.75
N GLY A 398 -0.04 -17.70 -26.59
CA GLY A 398 0.92 -16.64 -26.91
C GLY A 398 1.41 -15.89 -25.68
N TYR A 399 0.47 -15.39 -24.85
CA TYR A 399 0.81 -14.69 -23.61
C TYR A 399 1.50 -15.60 -22.59
N PHE A 400 1.07 -16.86 -22.46
CA PHE A 400 1.72 -17.80 -21.54
C PHE A 400 3.13 -18.16 -21.98
N ALA A 401 3.38 -18.33 -23.29
CA ALA A 401 4.72 -18.54 -23.82
C ALA A 401 5.63 -17.34 -23.52
N GLU A 402 5.13 -16.12 -23.73
CA GLU A 402 5.88 -14.90 -23.40
C GLU A 402 6.34 -14.87 -21.93
N VAL A 403 5.47 -15.28 -20.99
CA VAL A 403 5.82 -15.33 -19.56
C VAL A 403 6.88 -16.38 -19.27
N LEU A 404 6.77 -17.58 -19.85
CA LEU A 404 7.75 -18.63 -19.62
C LEU A 404 9.11 -18.30 -20.25
N ASP A 405 9.13 -17.48 -21.31
CA ASP A 405 10.36 -17.09 -22.00
C ASP A 405 11.06 -15.92 -21.30
N LYS A 406 10.32 -14.87 -20.99
CA LYS A 406 10.90 -13.64 -20.40
C LYS A 406 11.04 -13.73 -18.89
N TYR A 407 10.20 -14.53 -18.23
CA TYR A 407 10.02 -14.50 -16.77
C TYR A 407 9.94 -15.90 -16.12
N PRO A 408 10.80 -16.88 -16.47
CA PRO A 408 10.65 -18.28 -16.04
C PRO A 408 10.69 -18.51 -14.52
N HIS A 409 11.19 -17.55 -13.74
CA HIS A 409 11.39 -17.68 -12.29
C HIS A 409 10.44 -16.82 -11.44
N VAL A 410 9.49 -16.11 -12.05
CA VAL A 410 8.53 -15.28 -11.29
C VAL A 410 7.59 -16.16 -10.46
N LYS A 411 7.28 -15.70 -9.25
CA LYS A 411 6.47 -16.48 -8.29
C LYS A 411 5.07 -16.81 -8.80
N PHE A 412 4.52 -15.97 -9.68
CA PHE A 412 3.19 -16.13 -10.24
C PHE A 412 3.05 -17.31 -11.21
N ILE A 413 4.17 -17.88 -11.70
CA ILE A 413 4.13 -19.15 -12.43
C ILE A 413 3.69 -20.28 -11.50
N LYS A 414 4.17 -20.28 -10.26
CA LYS A 414 3.84 -21.31 -9.27
C LYS A 414 2.45 -21.08 -8.68
N GLU A 415 2.15 -19.83 -8.32
CA GLU A 415 0.90 -19.52 -7.60
C GLU A 415 0.37 -18.14 -7.98
N PHE A 416 -0.79 -18.10 -8.61
CA PHE A 416 -1.51 -16.86 -8.89
C PHE A 416 -3.04 -17.05 -8.80
N LYS A 417 -3.78 -15.94 -8.84
CA LYS A 417 -5.25 -15.93 -8.83
C LYS A 417 -5.78 -15.17 -10.05
N PRO A 418 -6.37 -15.86 -11.05
CA PRO A 418 -7.04 -15.18 -12.16
C PRO A 418 -8.13 -14.24 -11.66
N ILE A 419 -8.10 -12.97 -12.08
CA ILE A 419 -9.09 -11.97 -11.63
C ILE A 419 -10.51 -12.23 -12.15
N TYR A 420 -10.62 -13.07 -13.19
CA TYR A 420 -11.87 -13.42 -13.87
C TYR A 420 -12.61 -14.58 -13.20
N ILE A 421 -11.98 -15.24 -12.23
CA ILE A 421 -12.53 -16.40 -11.53
C ILE A 421 -12.76 -16.03 -10.06
N GLU A 422 -13.97 -16.25 -9.58
CA GLU A 422 -14.27 -16.18 -8.15
C GLU A 422 -13.67 -17.38 -7.43
N MET A 423 -12.40 -17.26 -7.04
CA MET A 423 -11.69 -18.26 -6.28
C MET A 423 -11.81 -17.97 -4.80
N LYS A 424 -12.46 -18.86 -4.05
CA LYS A 424 -12.69 -18.63 -2.62
C LYS A 424 -11.41 -18.72 -1.78
N ILE A 425 -10.44 -19.56 -2.12
CA ILE A 425 -9.32 -19.82 -1.20
C ILE A 425 -7.97 -20.00 -1.93
N GLN A 426 -7.85 -21.01 -2.81
CA GLN A 426 -6.51 -21.43 -3.24
C GLN A 426 -6.06 -20.78 -4.55
N PRO A 427 -4.78 -20.35 -4.63
CA PRO A 427 -4.15 -19.99 -5.90
C PRO A 427 -4.00 -21.21 -6.81
N ILE A 428 -3.58 -20.95 -8.05
CA ILE A 428 -3.30 -21.97 -9.05
C ILE A 428 -1.90 -21.84 -9.63
N SER A 429 -1.37 -22.96 -10.10
CA SER A 429 -0.15 -23.00 -10.90
C SER A 429 -0.47 -22.71 -12.36
N LEU A 430 0.30 -21.80 -12.96
CA LEU A 430 0.21 -21.48 -14.37
C LEU A 430 0.57 -22.70 -15.22
N LEU A 431 1.61 -23.43 -14.82
CA LEU A 431 2.07 -24.64 -15.53
C LEU A 431 0.97 -25.69 -15.58
N HIS A 432 0.29 -25.93 -14.45
CA HIS A 432 -0.84 -26.84 -14.37
C HIS A 432 -2.05 -26.35 -15.18
N LEU A 433 -2.31 -25.05 -15.18
CA LEU A 433 -3.38 -24.45 -15.99
C LEU A 433 -3.13 -24.65 -17.48
N ILE A 434 -1.91 -24.35 -17.95
CA ILE A 434 -1.49 -24.53 -19.35
C ILE A 434 -1.63 -26.01 -19.75
N HIS A 435 -1.01 -26.90 -18.97
CA HIS A 435 -1.04 -28.34 -19.22
C HIS A 435 -2.48 -28.86 -19.32
N SER A 436 -3.33 -28.52 -18.35
CA SER A 436 -4.72 -28.98 -18.33
C SER A 436 -5.56 -28.38 -19.46
N SER A 437 -5.35 -27.11 -19.81
CA SER A 437 -6.10 -26.44 -20.89
C SER A 437 -5.77 -27.01 -22.26
N ILE A 438 -4.49 -27.31 -22.50
CA ILE A 438 -4.04 -27.95 -23.74
C ILE A 438 -4.56 -29.38 -23.83
N PHE A 439 -4.48 -30.15 -22.74
CA PHE A 439 -4.95 -31.53 -22.70
C PHE A 439 -6.46 -31.64 -23.00
N VAL A 440 -7.29 -30.80 -22.37
CA VAL A 440 -8.76 -30.79 -22.62
C VAL A 440 -9.06 -30.53 -24.10
N ARG A 441 -8.43 -29.52 -24.71
CA ARG A 441 -8.70 -29.19 -26.12
C ARG A 441 -8.22 -30.28 -27.08
N GLN A 442 -7.13 -30.98 -26.75
CA GLN A 442 -6.69 -32.15 -27.51
C GLN A 442 -7.72 -33.28 -27.50
N THR A 443 -8.36 -33.52 -26.35
CA THR A 443 -9.39 -34.56 -26.23
C THR A 443 -10.71 -34.18 -26.91
N GLU A 444 -11.08 -32.89 -26.90
CA GLU A 444 -12.35 -32.42 -27.48
C GLU A 444 -12.28 -32.26 -29.01
N ASN A 445 -11.13 -31.85 -29.58
CA ASN A 445 -11.02 -31.56 -31.01
C ASN A 445 -9.59 -31.77 -31.57
N PRO A 446 -9.12 -33.03 -31.70
CA PRO A 446 -7.75 -33.32 -32.14
C PRO A 446 -7.44 -32.91 -33.59
N PHE A 447 -8.46 -32.82 -34.45
CA PHE A 447 -8.29 -32.59 -35.89
C PHE A 447 -8.38 -31.11 -36.33
N LEU A 448 -8.78 -30.19 -35.45
CA LEU A 448 -9.06 -28.79 -35.83
C LEU A 448 -7.87 -27.83 -35.72
N LEU A 449 -6.71 -28.28 -35.24
CA LEU A 449 -5.55 -27.39 -35.07
C LEU A 449 -4.68 -27.36 -36.33
N SER A 450 -4.31 -26.16 -36.77
CA SER A 450 -3.32 -25.96 -37.84
C SER A 450 -1.96 -26.52 -37.43
N PRO A 451 -1.07 -26.87 -38.39
CA PRO A 451 0.28 -27.31 -38.08
C PRO A 451 1.06 -26.31 -37.21
N GLU A 452 0.89 -25.02 -37.48
CA GLU A 452 1.51 -23.94 -36.70
C GLU A 452 1.00 -23.91 -35.25
N GLN A 453 -0.31 -24.04 -35.05
CA GLN A 453 -0.91 -24.10 -33.70
C GLN A 453 -0.42 -25.33 -32.92
N LYS A 454 -0.32 -26.50 -33.59
CA LYS A 454 0.24 -27.72 -33.01
C LYS A 454 1.70 -27.50 -32.59
N SER A 455 2.49 -26.84 -33.43
CA SER A 455 3.90 -26.52 -33.14
C SER A 455 4.03 -25.61 -31.91
N LYS A 456 3.36 -24.45 -31.90
CA LYS A 456 3.38 -23.50 -30.77
C LYS A 456 2.98 -24.15 -29.45
N ARG A 457 1.91 -24.95 -29.49
CA ARG A 457 1.41 -25.72 -28.34
C ARG A 457 2.44 -26.73 -27.83
N ASN A 458 3.06 -27.51 -28.73
CA ASN A 458 4.06 -28.50 -28.35
C ASN A 458 5.31 -27.83 -27.77
N GLN A 459 5.76 -26.71 -28.36
CA GLN A 459 6.85 -25.90 -27.81
C GLN A 459 6.53 -25.40 -26.40
N LEU A 460 5.31 -24.88 -26.17
CA LEU A 460 4.89 -24.44 -24.84
C LEU A 460 4.86 -25.60 -23.84
N LEU A 461 4.35 -26.78 -24.22
CA LEU A 461 4.37 -27.96 -23.36
C LEU A 461 5.79 -28.41 -23.04
N THR A 462 6.72 -28.38 -24.00
CA THR A 462 8.14 -28.68 -23.73
C THR A 462 8.69 -27.76 -22.65
N LYS A 463 8.40 -26.46 -22.70
CA LYS A 463 8.80 -25.50 -21.66
C LYS A 463 8.15 -25.81 -20.31
N VAL A 464 6.85 -26.10 -20.31
CA VAL A 464 6.12 -26.52 -19.09
C VAL A 464 6.75 -27.76 -18.46
N TYR A 465 7.08 -28.78 -19.26
CA TYR A 465 7.69 -30.02 -18.76
C TYR A 465 9.16 -29.88 -18.40
N HIS A 466 9.86 -28.89 -18.94
CA HIS A 466 11.21 -28.54 -18.49
C HIS A 466 11.16 -27.94 -17.07
N LEU A 467 10.23 -27.02 -16.83
CA LEU A 467 10.05 -26.39 -15.52
C LEU A 467 9.39 -27.33 -14.49
N GLU A 468 8.51 -28.23 -14.93
CA GLU A 468 7.77 -29.14 -14.08
C GLU A 468 7.61 -30.55 -14.72
N PRO A 469 8.69 -31.39 -14.69
CA PRO A 469 8.73 -32.67 -15.40
C PRO A 469 7.63 -33.66 -15.01
N GLN A 470 7.17 -33.62 -13.76
CA GLN A 470 6.12 -34.49 -13.26
C GLN A 470 4.79 -34.34 -14.02
N LEU A 471 4.54 -33.20 -14.69
CA LEU A 471 3.31 -32.98 -15.44
C LEU A 471 3.22 -33.82 -16.72
N LYS A 472 4.36 -34.21 -17.32
CA LYS A 472 4.39 -34.90 -18.62
C LYS A 472 3.58 -36.19 -18.67
N ASN A 473 3.51 -36.90 -17.54
CA ASN A 473 2.85 -38.20 -17.42
C ASN A 473 1.53 -38.13 -16.64
N GLN A 474 1.10 -36.93 -16.23
CA GLN A 474 -0.15 -36.77 -15.49
C GLN A 474 -1.30 -36.49 -16.45
N PRO A 475 -2.51 -37.03 -16.22
CA PRO A 475 -3.69 -36.52 -16.89
C PRO A 475 -3.91 -35.06 -16.47
N GLY A 476 -4.49 -34.24 -17.35
CA GLY A 476 -4.90 -32.88 -16.99
C GLY A 476 -5.69 -32.89 -15.67
N SER A 477 -5.38 -31.96 -14.76
CA SER A 477 -5.93 -32.02 -13.41
C SER A 477 -7.45 -31.80 -13.44
N SER A 478 -8.20 -32.78 -12.93
CA SER A 478 -9.66 -32.80 -12.95
C SER A 478 -10.29 -31.55 -12.35
N ARG A 479 -9.61 -30.90 -11.40
CA ARG A 479 -10.03 -29.61 -10.83
C ARG A 479 -10.00 -28.47 -11.85
N TYR A 480 -8.90 -28.37 -12.61
CA TYR A 480 -8.76 -27.35 -13.65
C TYR A 480 -9.71 -27.63 -14.80
N GLN A 481 -9.88 -28.91 -15.16
CA GLN A 481 -10.88 -29.35 -16.13
C GLN A 481 -12.28 -28.93 -15.70
N GLN A 482 -12.68 -29.19 -14.46
CA GLN A 482 -13.99 -28.76 -13.94
C GLN A 482 -14.18 -27.24 -14.00
N TRP A 483 -13.14 -26.45 -13.75
CA TRP A 483 -13.22 -25.00 -13.91
C TRP A 483 -13.38 -24.61 -15.37
N ILE A 484 -12.49 -25.09 -16.24
CA ILE A 484 -12.55 -24.84 -17.68
C ILE A 484 -13.92 -25.24 -18.22
N GLU A 485 -14.39 -26.45 -17.92
CA GLU A 485 -15.72 -26.93 -18.30
C GLU A 485 -16.85 -26.06 -17.75
N LYS A 486 -16.80 -25.65 -16.47
CA LYS A 486 -17.84 -24.78 -15.88
C LYS A 486 -17.90 -23.41 -16.55
N PHE A 487 -16.78 -22.90 -17.06
CA PHE A 487 -16.73 -21.63 -17.81
C PHE A 487 -17.03 -21.82 -19.31
N CYS A 488 -16.59 -22.92 -19.90
CA CYS A 488 -16.78 -23.25 -21.32
C CYS A 488 -18.22 -23.67 -21.60
N LYS A 489 -18.82 -24.50 -20.74
CA LYS A 489 -20.25 -24.85 -20.79
C LYS A 489 -21.03 -23.57 -20.51
N ASN A 490 -21.63 -23.02 -21.57
CA ASN A 490 -22.43 -21.80 -21.53
C ASN A 490 -23.29 -21.79 -20.25
N PRO A 491 -23.27 -20.72 -19.43
CA PRO A 491 -24.37 -20.50 -18.52
C PRO A 491 -25.55 -20.21 -19.45
N LYS A 492 -26.26 -21.27 -19.88
CA LYS A 492 -27.58 -21.14 -20.49
C LYS A 492 -28.29 -20.16 -19.59
N THR A 493 -28.59 -19.00 -20.16
CA THR A 493 -29.23 -17.86 -19.54
C THR A 493 -30.21 -18.36 -18.49
N LYS A 494 -29.79 -18.43 -17.22
CA LYS A 494 -30.74 -18.32 -16.12
C LYS A 494 -31.16 -16.88 -16.22
N SER A 495 -32.09 -16.58 -17.13
CA SER A 495 -32.85 -15.35 -17.08
C SER A 495 -33.35 -15.31 -15.65
N VAL A 496 -32.79 -14.41 -14.86
CA VAL A 496 -33.39 -14.04 -13.60
C VAL A 496 -34.77 -13.57 -14.02
N LYS A 497 -35.78 -14.44 -13.90
CA LYS A 497 -37.16 -13.99 -13.82
C LYS A 497 -37.17 -13.17 -12.54
N CYS A 498 -36.83 -11.88 -12.66
CA CYS A 498 -37.27 -10.89 -11.73
C CYS A 498 -38.78 -11.13 -11.68
N LYS A 499 -39.24 -11.76 -10.60
CA LYS A 499 -40.65 -11.80 -10.29
C LYS A 499 -41.03 -10.35 -10.07
N ALA A 500 -41.45 -9.69 -11.15
CA ALA A 500 -42.27 -8.50 -11.04
C ALA A 500 -43.42 -8.94 -10.13
N ASN A 501 -43.41 -8.38 -8.93
CA ASN A 501 -44.49 -8.52 -7.98
C ASN A 501 -45.71 -7.91 -8.67
N PRO A 502 -46.73 -8.67 -9.10
CA PRO A 502 -47.93 -8.05 -9.61
C PRO A 502 -48.62 -7.50 -8.38
N ASN A 503 -48.66 -6.17 -8.29
CA ASN A 503 -49.54 -5.46 -7.39
C ASN A 503 -50.95 -6.08 -7.49
N LYS A 504 -51.37 -6.76 -6.42
CA LYS A 504 -52.80 -6.92 -6.12
C LYS A 504 -53.33 -5.54 -5.73
N GLY A 505 -53.72 -4.78 -6.75
CA GLY A 505 -54.60 -3.63 -6.61
C GLY A 505 -55.98 -4.03 -7.10
N ASN A 506 -56.95 -4.01 -6.19
CA ASN A 506 -58.37 -4.07 -6.49
C ASN A 506 -58.74 -3.09 -7.61
N SER A 507 -59.42 -3.57 -8.63
CA SER A 507 -60.48 -2.81 -9.30
C SER A 507 -61.45 -3.82 -9.90
N GLY A 508 -62.70 -3.75 -9.42
CA GLY A 508 -63.80 -4.46 -10.04
C GLY A 508 -64.20 -3.72 -11.31
N GLU A 509 -64.37 -4.46 -12.39
CA GLU A 509 -65.17 -4.05 -13.53
C GLU A 509 -66.18 -5.15 -13.81
N ALA A 510 -67.45 -4.79 -13.58
CA ALA A 510 -68.61 -5.59 -13.83
C ALA A 510 -68.86 -5.68 -15.34
N LYS A 511 -69.18 -6.89 -15.79
CA LYS A 511 -69.69 -7.19 -17.13
C LYS A 511 -71.13 -6.67 -17.27
N THR A 512 -71.42 -6.08 -18.42
CA THR A 512 -72.77 -5.87 -18.96
C THR A 512 -73.34 -7.14 -19.63
N MET A 513 -74.67 -7.16 -19.79
CA MET A 513 -75.61 -8.19 -20.29
C MET A 513 -76.06 -9.18 -19.21
N GLU A 514 -77.34 -9.35 -18.85
CA GLU A 514 -78.62 -9.06 -19.52
C GLU A 514 -79.79 -9.09 -18.51
N SER A 515 -80.82 -8.27 -18.79
CA SER A 515 -82.25 -8.46 -18.48
C SER A 515 -82.83 -8.24 -17.05
N ASN A 516 -83.92 -7.46 -17.09
CA ASN A 516 -85.15 -7.52 -16.29
C ASN A 516 -85.37 -6.56 -15.09
N THR A 517 -86.30 -5.63 -15.39
CA THR A 517 -87.42 -5.13 -14.59
C THR A 517 -87.22 -4.09 -13.48
N MET A 518 -87.73 -2.89 -13.83
CA MET A 518 -88.72 -2.05 -13.13
C MET A 518 -88.34 -1.22 -11.89
N LYS A 519 -88.63 0.10 -12.07
CA LYS A 519 -89.08 1.13 -11.11
C LYS A 519 -88.03 1.57 -10.07
N GLY A 520 -87.78 2.84 -9.80
CA GLY A 520 -88.36 4.11 -10.24
C GLY A 520 -87.73 5.24 -9.41
N THR A 521 -87.95 6.49 -9.86
CA THR A 521 -87.88 7.77 -9.13
C THR A 521 -86.53 8.22 -8.57
N GLU A 522 -85.94 9.27 -9.18
CA GLU A 522 -85.88 10.67 -8.65
C GLU A 522 -84.70 10.85 -7.68
N SER A 523 -83.90 11.91 -7.66
CA SER A 523 -83.79 13.16 -8.41
C SER A 523 -82.50 13.86 -7.91
N LYS A 524 -81.89 14.72 -8.75
CA LYS A 524 -81.21 15.99 -8.39
C LYS A 524 -79.99 15.93 -7.44
N GLU A 525 -79.01 16.82 -7.43
CA GLU A 525 -78.67 18.03 -8.17
C GLU A 525 -77.16 18.25 -7.93
N ASN A 526 -76.56 18.94 -8.89
CA ASN A 526 -75.21 19.47 -8.97
C ASN A 526 -74.99 20.63 -7.95
N PRO A 527 -73.86 21.37 -7.94
CA PRO A 527 -72.52 21.01 -7.48
C PRO A 527 -71.93 22.19 -6.64
N THR A 528 -70.61 22.41 -6.73
CA THR A 528 -69.85 23.67 -6.54
C THR A 528 -69.04 23.95 -5.25
N LYS A 529 -67.73 24.09 -5.51
CA LYS A 529 -66.79 25.19 -5.20
C LYS A 529 -66.40 25.48 -3.74
N GLY A 530 -65.08 25.42 -3.52
CA GLY A 530 -64.28 26.66 -3.37
C GLY A 530 -63.73 27.00 -1.99
N GLY A 531 -62.51 27.56 -1.99
CA GLY A 531 -61.93 28.39 -0.91
C GLY A 531 -61.17 27.59 0.16
N SER A 532 -59.84 27.58 0.27
CA SER A 532 -58.86 28.66 0.45
C SER A 532 -58.73 29.20 1.89
N LEU A 533 -57.48 29.21 2.35
CA LEU A 533 -56.82 30.06 3.36
C LEU A 533 -56.99 29.78 4.87
N ARG A 534 -55.81 29.43 5.42
CA ARG A 534 -55.08 30.10 6.52
C ARG A 534 -55.35 29.77 8.01
N TYR A 535 -54.20 29.43 8.61
CA TYR A 535 -53.61 29.96 9.85
C TYR A 535 -53.85 29.26 11.19
N ARG A 536 -52.69 29.08 11.85
CA ARG A 536 -52.39 29.18 13.28
C ARG A 536 -52.76 28.01 14.20
N GLY A 537 -51.75 27.60 14.97
CA GLY A 537 -51.93 27.51 16.41
C GLY A 537 -51.34 26.27 17.07
N LYS A 538 -50.21 26.48 17.73
CA LYS A 538 -49.58 25.66 18.79
C LYS A 538 -50.58 24.92 19.68
N ASN A 539 -50.23 23.71 20.13
CA ASN A 539 -49.92 23.44 21.53
C ASN A 539 -49.46 22.01 21.78
N ASP A 540 -48.50 21.91 22.70
CA ASP A 540 -48.04 20.71 23.39
C ASP A 540 -49.18 20.02 24.17
N ARG A 541 -49.19 18.68 24.14
CA ARG A 541 -49.18 17.87 25.38
C ARG A 541 -48.94 16.40 25.06
N ALA A 542 -48.05 15.83 25.86
CA ALA A 542 -47.80 14.41 26.00
C ALA A 542 -49.05 13.68 26.51
N GLU A 543 -49.22 12.42 26.10
CA GLU A 543 -49.69 11.36 26.98
C GLU A 543 -49.29 9.97 26.45
N HIS A 544 -48.92 9.14 27.43
CA HIS A 544 -48.58 7.72 27.40
C HIS A 544 -49.60 6.85 26.64
N PHE A 545 -49.14 5.80 25.95
CA PHE A 545 -49.83 4.50 25.95
C PHE A 545 -48.88 3.34 25.64
N GLU A 546 -48.76 2.41 26.60
CA GLU A 546 -48.22 1.06 26.44
C GLU A 546 -49.18 0.19 25.64
N TRP A 547 -48.67 -0.66 24.73
CA TRP A 547 -49.22 -2.00 24.56
C TRP A 547 -48.24 -3.02 23.96
N LEU A 548 -47.92 -4.00 24.80
CA LEU A 548 -47.70 -5.43 24.62
C LEU A 548 -47.08 -6.03 23.34
N SER A 549 -46.03 -6.79 23.65
CA SER A 549 -45.30 -7.80 22.91
C SER A 549 -46.17 -8.94 22.34
N LYS A 550 -45.98 -9.23 21.06
CA LYS A 550 -46.29 -10.55 20.48
C LYS A 550 -44.99 -11.26 20.13
N THR A 551 -44.69 -12.28 20.92
CA THR A 551 -43.62 -13.24 20.69
C THR A 551 -44.03 -14.18 19.55
N HIS A 552 -43.16 -14.36 18.55
CA HIS A 552 -43.26 -15.45 17.59
C HIS A 552 -42.14 -16.45 17.82
N LYS A 553 -42.54 -17.62 18.31
CA LYS A 553 -41.73 -18.83 18.45
C LYS A 553 -41.39 -19.36 17.05
N TYR A 554 -40.12 -19.30 16.65
CA TYR A 554 -39.62 -20.17 15.58
C TYR A 554 -39.04 -21.45 16.19
N LYS A 555 -39.65 -22.57 15.79
CA LYS A 555 -39.17 -23.93 16.06
C LYS A 555 -37.84 -24.15 15.34
N SER A 556 -36.81 -24.51 16.11
CA SER A 556 -35.53 -25.00 15.63
C SER A 556 -35.66 -26.45 15.16
N ASN A 557 -35.22 -26.75 13.93
CA ASN A 557 -34.85 -28.11 13.52
C ASN A 557 -33.31 -28.21 13.54
N PRO A 558 -32.73 -29.28 14.12
CA PRO A 558 -31.29 -29.45 14.20
C PRO A 558 -30.76 -30.03 12.88
N ILE A 559 -29.82 -29.33 12.24
CA ILE A 559 -29.02 -29.88 11.14
C ILE A 559 -27.84 -30.62 11.76
N TYR A 560 -27.84 -31.94 11.58
CA TYR A 560 -26.70 -32.83 11.83
C TYR A 560 -25.49 -32.40 11.00
N CYS A 561 -24.47 -31.83 11.63
CA CYS A 561 -23.15 -31.69 11.02
C CYS A 561 -22.41 -33.03 11.10
N LYS A 562 -22.27 -33.71 9.96
CA LYS A 562 -21.35 -34.84 9.82
C LYS A 562 -19.91 -34.32 9.85
N ASN A 563 -19.21 -34.66 10.94
CA ASN A 563 -17.75 -34.56 11.07
C ASN A 563 -17.07 -35.34 9.94
N LYS A 564 -16.37 -34.65 9.05
CA LYS A 564 -15.28 -35.25 8.27
C LYS A 564 -13.96 -34.89 8.95
N ARG A 565 -13.38 -35.88 9.61
CA ARG A 565 -11.97 -35.88 10.04
C ARG A 565 -11.11 -35.82 8.77
N TYR A 566 -10.30 -34.79 8.63
CA TYR A 566 -9.16 -34.82 7.72
C TYR A 566 -7.94 -35.20 8.55
N THR A 567 -7.35 -36.34 8.21
CA THR A 567 -6.08 -36.83 8.75
C THR A 567 -4.97 -35.89 8.29
N GLY A 568 -4.21 -35.37 9.24
CA GLY A 568 -3.03 -34.55 8.99
C GLY A 568 -1.97 -35.30 8.20
N TRP A 569 -1.34 -34.59 7.28
CA TRP A 569 -0.07 -34.99 6.69
C TRP A 569 1.01 -34.19 7.41
N ASN A 570 1.80 -34.89 8.22
CA ASN A 570 3.06 -34.41 8.76
C ASN A 570 4.07 -34.29 7.61
N ASN A 571 4.71 -33.14 7.48
CA ASN A 571 5.98 -32.98 6.77
C ASN A 571 6.79 -31.91 7.51
N ASP A 572 7.31 -32.30 8.67
CA ASP A 572 8.41 -31.61 9.36
C ASP A 572 9.68 -32.42 9.12
N GLN A 573 10.42 -32.08 8.06
CA GLN A 573 11.84 -32.36 7.85
C GLN A 573 12.17 -32.02 6.39
N TYR A 574 12.61 -30.79 6.09
CA TYR A 574 13.46 -30.43 4.95
C TYR A 574 13.76 -28.94 5.02
N LEU A 575 14.67 -28.55 5.90
CA LEU A 575 15.34 -27.23 5.89
C LEU A 575 16.72 -27.40 6.53
N GLN A 576 17.57 -28.17 5.88
CA GLN A 576 19.03 -28.11 5.97
C GLN A 576 19.56 -28.49 4.59
N ASP A 577 20.60 -27.79 4.16
CA ASP A 577 21.33 -27.91 2.89
C ASP A 577 20.62 -27.38 1.65
N GLN A 578 20.99 -26.16 1.24
CA GLN A 578 21.67 -25.91 -0.04
C GLN A 578 22.39 -24.56 0.04
N GLY A 579 23.68 -24.61 0.37
CA GLY A 579 24.63 -23.56 0.03
C GLY A 579 25.15 -23.83 -1.38
N TYR A 580 24.87 -22.93 -2.32
CA TYR A 580 25.56 -22.90 -3.61
C TYR A 580 26.50 -21.70 -3.62
N VAL A 581 27.78 -22.00 -3.47
CA VAL A 581 28.92 -21.13 -3.74
C VAL A 581 29.10 -21.10 -5.26
N MET A 582 29.05 -19.91 -5.85
CA MET A 582 29.52 -19.68 -7.21
C MET A 582 31.04 -19.47 -7.14
N ASN A 583 31.81 -20.48 -7.57
CA ASN A 583 33.23 -20.29 -7.88
C ASN A 583 33.36 -20.00 -9.37
N ALA A 584 34.12 -18.95 -9.66
CA ALA A 584 34.68 -18.66 -10.97
C ALA A 584 35.92 -19.54 -11.21
N GLU A 585 35.99 -20.15 -12.39
CA GLU A 585 37.18 -20.82 -12.93
C GLU A 585 38.24 -19.75 -13.27
N GLU A 586 39.41 -19.85 -12.63
CA GLU A 586 40.67 -20.39 -13.16
C GLU A 586 41.42 -19.46 -14.12
N ASN A 587 42.49 -18.87 -13.59
CA ASN A 587 43.72 -18.65 -14.34
C ASN A 587 44.87 -19.31 -13.56
N SER A 588 45.55 -20.23 -14.24
CA SER A 588 46.65 -21.06 -13.74
C SER A 588 47.90 -20.24 -13.42
N GLN A 589 48.58 -20.55 -12.31
CA GLN A 589 50.04 -20.62 -12.28
C GLN A 589 50.53 -21.42 -11.08
N GLN A 590 51.42 -22.36 -11.37
CA GLN A 590 52.11 -23.27 -10.47
C GLN A 590 52.91 -22.54 -9.38
N CYS A 591 53.00 -23.14 -8.19
CA CYS A 591 54.27 -23.51 -7.55
C CYS A 591 54.03 -24.33 -6.27
N ASP A 592 54.78 -25.42 -6.16
CA ASP A 592 54.89 -26.32 -5.01
C ASP A 592 55.46 -25.61 -3.77
N ASN A 593 54.94 -25.93 -2.58
CA ASN A 593 55.71 -26.59 -1.51
C ASN A 593 55.02 -26.53 -0.13
N GLN A 594 54.98 -27.72 0.48
CA GLN A 594 55.31 -28.05 1.87
C GLN A 594 54.50 -27.53 3.07
N ASP A 595 54.18 -28.53 3.90
CA ASP A 595 54.32 -28.59 5.35
C ASP A 595 53.10 -28.31 6.27
N ASN A 596 52.73 -29.43 6.91
CA ASN A 596 52.61 -29.63 8.35
C ASN A 596 51.36 -29.15 9.12
N ALA A 597 50.64 -30.18 9.58
CA ALA A 597 50.48 -30.53 11.00
C ALA A 597 49.10 -30.32 11.66
N THR A 598 48.55 -31.48 12.03
CA THR A 598 47.92 -31.83 13.32
C THR A 598 46.63 -31.12 13.75
N SER A 599 45.55 -31.90 13.84
CA SER A 599 44.69 -31.90 15.03
C SER A 599 44.05 -33.28 15.24
N GLN A 600 44.27 -33.82 16.43
CA GLN A 600 43.88 -35.15 16.88
C GLN A 600 42.42 -35.20 17.37
N ASN A 601 41.77 -36.30 17.02
CA ASN A 601 40.59 -36.88 17.65
C ASN A 601 40.78 -37.11 19.16
N TRP A 602 39.71 -36.92 19.94
CA TRP A 602 39.37 -37.83 21.06
C TRP A 602 37.85 -37.97 21.21
N ARG A 603 37.42 -39.24 21.28
CA ARG A 603 36.06 -39.72 21.61
C ARG A 603 35.98 -40.07 23.10
N ASP A 604 34.74 -39.99 23.58
CA ASP A 604 34.03 -40.94 24.46
C ASP A 604 34.06 -40.84 26.01
N ARG A 605 32.81 -40.85 26.50
CA ARG A 605 32.22 -41.49 27.70
C ARG A 605 32.32 -40.79 29.07
N SER A 606 31.16 -40.47 29.61
CA SER A 606 30.69 -41.12 30.85
C SER A 606 29.18 -40.98 31.07
N ASN A 607 28.59 -42.10 31.52
CA ASN A 607 27.21 -42.25 31.98
C ASN A 607 27.02 -41.65 33.39
N GLY A 608 25.85 -41.07 33.65
CA GLY A 608 25.39 -40.75 35.00
C GLY A 608 23.87 -40.66 35.06
N LYS A 609 23.22 -41.69 35.62
CA LYS A 609 21.80 -41.71 36.01
C LYS A 609 21.61 -40.85 37.26
N GLN A 610 20.58 -39.99 37.31
CA GLN A 610 19.83 -39.72 38.55
C GLN A 610 18.47 -39.02 38.31
N GLN A 611 17.42 -39.76 38.70
CA GLN A 611 16.25 -39.36 39.48
C GLN A 611 15.52 -38.01 39.28
N ASN A 612 14.26 -38.17 38.87
CA ASN A 612 13.03 -37.50 39.35
C ASN A 612 13.17 -36.37 40.39
N SER A 613 12.72 -35.17 40.01
CA SER A 613 11.96 -34.30 40.92
C SER A 613 10.96 -33.43 40.13
N LYS A 614 9.75 -33.32 40.70
CA LYS A 614 8.57 -32.59 40.21
C LYS A 614 8.82 -31.08 40.20
N PRO A 615 8.13 -30.28 39.37
CA PRO A 615 8.00 -28.86 39.62
C PRO A 615 6.73 -28.55 40.45
N HIS A 616 6.92 -27.68 41.43
CA HIS A 616 5.91 -27.05 42.27
C HIS A 616 4.86 -26.29 41.46
N SER A 617 3.60 -26.51 41.81
CA SER A 617 2.47 -25.64 41.52
C SER A 617 2.19 -24.75 42.74
N PHE A 618 1.98 -23.45 42.53
CA PHE A 618 1.40 -22.57 43.53
C PHE A 618 0.68 -21.40 42.85
N ILE A 619 -0.54 -21.11 43.35
CA ILE A 619 -1.32 -19.85 43.27
C ILE A 619 -2.11 -19.66 41.95
N LYS A 620 -3.45 -19.42 41.90
CA LYS A 620 -4.47 -19.10 42.92
C LYS A 620 -5.87 -19.48 42.40
N GLN A 621 -6.72 -19.88 43.33
CA GLN A 621 -8.17 -19.90 43.22
C GLN A 621 -8.71 -18.46 43.06
N HIS A 622 -9.66 -18.24 42.14
CA HIS A 622 -10.82 -17.40 42.39
C HIS A 622 -11.98 -17.88 41.51
N ALA A 623 -13.06 -18.26 42.18
CA ALA A 623 -14.30 -18.72 41.58
C ALA A 623 -15.30 -17.57 41.43
N LYS A 624 -16.20 -17.76 40.47
CA LYS A 624 -17.56 -17.18 40.34
C LYS A 624 -17.67 -15.69 40.02
N TYR A 625 -17.92 -15.39 38.74
CA TYR A 625 -19.06 -14.57 38.29
C TYR A 625 -19.37 -14.94 36.83
N LEU A 626 -20.57 -15.51 36.59
CA LEU A 626 -21.14 -15.67 35.25
C LEU A 626 -21.78 -14.33 34.84
N PRO A 627 -21.49 -13.74 33.68
CA PRO A 627 -22.36 -12.74 33.09
C PRO A 627 -23.32 -13.39 32.09
N THR A 628 -24.59 -13.07 32.27
CA THR A 628 -25.69 -13.46 31.41
C THR A 628 -25.62 -12.80 30.03
N ARG A 629 -26.23 -13.52 29.09
CA ARG A 629 -26.40 -13.29 27.67
C ARG A 629 -27.16 -11.98 27.39
N ASN A 630 -26.48 -10.85 27.17
CA ASN A 630 -26.97 -9.63 26.47
C ASN A 630 -25.83 -8.58 26.26
N GLY A 631 -24.82 -8.93 25.45
CA GLY A 631 -23.62 -8.09 25.23
C GLY A 631 -23.67 -7.10 24.06
N ALA A 632 -24.74 -7.10 23.24
CA ALA A 632 -24.85 -6.20 22.09
C ALA A 632 -25.48 -4.84 22.47
N ASP A 633 -26.58 -4.87 23.23
CA ASP A 633 -27.30 -3.64 23.62
C ASP A 633 -26.53 -2.77 24.63
N ASN A 634 -25.64 -3.41 25.40
CA ASN A 634 -24.79 -2.74 26.39
C ASN A 634 -23.65 -1.89 25.75
N ARG A 635 -23.34 -2.10 24.46
CA ARG A 635 -22.36 -1.27 23.73
C ARG A 635 -22.92 0.09 23.34
N TYR A 636 -24.19 0.15 22.92
CA TYR A 636 -24.84 1.40 22.56
C TYR A 636 -25.12 2.26 23.81
N ALA A 637 -25.56 1.63 24.90
CA ALA A 637 -25.79 2.31 26.17
C ALA A 637 -24.50 2.91 26.77
N LYS A 638 -23.39 2.15 26.81
CA LYS A 638 -22.10 2.66 27.32
C LYS A 638 -21.46 3.72 26.42
N LYS A 639 -21.72 3.68 25.10
CA LYS A 639 -21.28 4.72 24.16
C LYS A 639 -22.06 6.02 24.41
N LEU A 640 -23.39 5.94 24.52
CA LEU A 640 -24.25 7.08 24.87
C LEU A 640 -23.94 7.67 26.24
N GLU A 641 -23.62 6.83 27.23
CA GLU A 641 -23.23 7.30 28.57
C GLU A 641 -21.88 8.04 28.56
N LYS A 642 -20.91 7.56 27.77
CA LYS A 642 -19.62 8.24 27.59
C LYS A 642 -19.75 9.54 26.79
N GLU A 643 -20.56 9.57 25.74
CA GLU A 643 -20.83 10.78 24.96
C GLU A 643 -21.59 11.82 25.79
N SER A 644 -22.53 11.38 26.64
CA SER A 644 -23.24 12.25 27.59
C SER A 644 -22.29 12.84 28.64
N LYS A 645 -21.40 12.04 29.23
CA LYS A 645 -20.36 12.51 30.17
C LYS A 645 -19.38 13.48 29.52
N TRP A 646 -18.97 13.22 28.28
CA TRP A 646 -18.07 14.09 27.53
C TRP A 646 -18.72 15.42 27.14
N LYS A 647 -19.99 15.40 26.68
CA LYS A 647 -20.76 16.62 26.42
C LYS A 647 -20.97 17.45 27.67
N LYS A 648 -21.30 16.81 28.81
CA LYS A 648 -21.49 17.51 30.09
C LYS A 648 -20.20 18.18 30.59
N GLN A 649 -19.04 17.55 30.39
CA GLN A 649 -17.74 18.17 30.70
C GLN A 649 -17.35 19.34 29.78
N HIS A 650 -17.89 19.38 28.56
CA HIS A 650 -17.57 20.42 27.59
C HIS A 650 -18.61 21.56 27.54
N GLU A 651 -19.87 21.30 27.88
CA GLU A 651 -20.93 22.32 27.99
C GLU A 651 -20.82 23.15 29.28
N GLU A 652 -20.16 22.64 30.32
CA GLU A 652 -19.83 23.40 31.54
C GLU A 652 -18.60 24.32 31.37
N ARG A 653 -18.02 24.41 30.16
CA ARG A 653 -16.99 25.40 29.81
C ARG A 653 -17.53 26.33 28.72
N GLN A 654 -18.25 27.37 29.13
CA GLN A 654 -18.46 28.57 28.30
C GLN A 654 -17.26 29.52 28.46
N PRO A 655 -16.83 30.22 27.39
CA PRO A 655 -15.69 31.12 27.42
C PRO A 655 -16.13 32.53 27.81
N GLU A 656 -15.64 33.04 28.94
CA GLU A 656 -15.57 34.49 29.14
C GLU A 656 -14.30 35.01 28.48
N SER A 657 -14.51 36.04 27.67
CA SER A 657 -13.58 36.75 26.80
C SER A 657 -12.55 37.59 27.58
N GLU A 658 -11.37 37.72 26.96
CA GLU A 658 -10.50 38.90 26.91
C GLU A 658 -10.45 39.81 28.15
N GLU A 659 -9.39 39.69 28.95
CA GLU A 659 -8.49 40.80 29.32
C GLU A 659 -7.36 40.31 30.25
N ILE A 660 -6.23 41.03 30.20
CA ILE A 660 -5.06 40.98 31.10
C ILE A 660 -3.89 40.08 30.66
N ILE A 661 -3.05 40.72 29.83
CA ILE A 661 -1.59 40.60 29.83
C ILE A 661 -1.05 41.05 31.21
N ASP A 662 0.08 40.45 31.61
CA ASP A 662 0.87 40.71 32.81
C ASP A 662 0.30 40.16 34.12
N THR A 663 0.88 39.05 34.56
CA THR A 663 1.50 38.84 35.89
C THR A 663 1.47 37.33 36.19
N PHE A 664 2.53 36.57 35.93
CA PHE A 664 2.85 35.35 36.70
C PHE A 664 4.25 34.82 36.37
N ASN A 665 5.27 35.61 36.72
CA ASN A 665 6.63 35.13 36.97
C ASN A 665 6.99 35.54 38.39
N ILE A 666 6.60 34.74 39.39
CA ILE A 666 7.20 34.61 40.74
C ILE A 666 6.48 33.42 41.39
N ALA A 667 7.17 32.30 41.53
CA ALA A 667 7.10 31.40 42.70
C ALA A 667 7.83 30.11 42.38
N LEU A 668 9.15 30.09 42.52
CA LEU A 668 9.87 28.94 43.09
C LEU A 668 11.20 29.46 43.65
N ASN A 669 11.23 29.56 44.98
CA ASN A 669 12.29 30.11 45.79
C ASN A 669 12.96 28.93 46.51
N ILE A 670 14.16 28.53 46.08
CA ILE A 670 15.07 27.70 46.89
C ILE A 670 16.50 28.25 46.71
N ASN A 671 17.00 28.85 47.80
CA ASN A 671 18.35 29.33 48.17
C ASN A 671 19.55 29.05 47.25
N PRO A 672 20.44 30.07 47.09
CA PRO A 672 21.87 29.85 46.94
C PRO A 672 22.65 30.22 48.22
N VAL A 673 23.56 29.34 48.59
CA VAL A 673 24.57 29.51 49.63
C VAL A 673 25.60 30.55 49.18
N ARG A 674 25.92 31.47 50.09
CA ARG A 674 27.03 32.44 50.03
C ARG A 674 28.37 31.71 49.96
N ASN A 675 29.29 32.20 49.14
CA ASN A 675 30.64 32.52 49.62
C ASN A 675 31.22 33.70 48.83
N GLN A 676 31.77 34.63 49.60
CA GLN A 676 32.51 35.82 49.19
C GLN A 676 34.00 35.46 49.01
N ASP A 677 34.77 36.46 48.59
CA ASP A 677 36.21 36.52 48.29
C ASP A 677 36.47 36.32 46.78
N GLU A 678 37.06 37.26 46.04
CA GLU A 678 38.24 38.09 46.35
C GLU A 678 38.22 39.49 45.71
N LYS A 679 39.09 40.34 46.29
CA LYS A 679 39.34 41.75 45.98
C LYS A 679 40.26 41.96 44.76
N GLN A 680 39.94 43.02 44.01
CA GLN A 680 40.80 44.09 43.48
C GLN A 680 42.17 43.78 42.86
N ILE A 681 42.34 44.13 41.57
CA ILE A 681 43.51 44.85 41.04
C ILE A 681 43.08 45.89 39.97
N TYR A 682 43.66 47.08 40.08
CA TYR A 682 43.54 48.30 39.26
C TYR A 682 44.15 48.20 37.84
N LEU A 683 43.56 48.84 36.82
CA LEU A 683 44.16 49.99 36.08
C LEU A 683 43.34 50.46 34.85
N ARG A 684 43.36 51.78 34.64
CA ARG A 684 42.83 52.59 33.53
C ARG A 684 43.40 52.21 32.16
N THR A 685 42.59 52.36 31.11
CA THR A 685 42.79 53.37 30.03
C THR A 685 41.57 53.44 29.10
N LYS A 686 41.22 54.67 28.69
CA LYS A 686 40.25 54.99 27.62
C LYS A 686 40.98 54.93 26.26
N SER A 687 40.35 54.37 25.22
CA SER A 687 40.00 55.10 23.97
C SER A 687 39.51 54.18 22.85
N SER A 688 38.35 54.54 22.27
CA SER A 688 37.96 54.45 20.84
C SER A 688 38.17 53.16 20.05
N ASN A 689 37.06 52.50 19.66
CA ASN A 689 36.67 52.42 18.25
C ASN A 689 35.25 51.84 18.08
N THR A 690 34.34 52.71 17.65
CA THR A 690 33.01 52.39 17.10
C THR A 690 33.16 51.95 15.65
N GLN A 691 32.92 50.67 15.36
CA GLN A 691 32.41 50.22 14.05
C GLN A 691 31.52 48.98 14.25
N GLY A 692 30.22 49.21 14.24
CA GLY A 692 29.22 48.15 14.25
C GLY A 692 27.87 48.68 13.81
N SER A 693 27.57 48.59 12.51
CA SER A 693 26.24 48.22 11.98
C SER A 693 26.17 48.38 10.45
N ASN A 694 26.57 47.36 9.69
CA ASN A 694 26.20 47.24 8.27
C ASN A 694 25.46 45.92 7.94
N ALA A 695 25.34 44.99 8.89
CA ALA A 695 24.67 43.70 8.65
C ALA A 695 23.13 43.77 8.76
N ALA A 696 22.57 44.72 9.53
CA ALA A 696 21.12 44.83 9.73
C ALA A 696 20.39 45.53 8.57
N ASN A 697 21.08 46.39 7.80
CA ASN A 697 20.50 47.10 6.67
C ASN A 697 20.46 46.28 5.36
N TRP A 698 21.33 45.27 5.23
CA TRP A 698 21.31 44.36 4.07
C TRP A 698 20.10 43.40 4.09
N ARG A 699 19.80 42.80 5.26
CA ARG A 699 18.65 41.89 5.39
C ARG A 699 17.30 42.59 5.20
N LYS A 700 17.16 43.86 5.60
CA LYS A 700 15.95 44.65 5.32
C LYS A 700 15.80 45.02 3.85
N ARG A 701 16.90 45.16 3.09
CA ARG A 701 16.85 45.43 1.65
C ARG A 701 16.49 44.18 0.85
N GLU A 702 17.04 43.01 1.20
CA GLU A 702 16.64 41.75 0.55
C GLU A 702 15.16 41.42 0.75
N VAL A 703 14.64 41.54 1.97
CA VAL A 703 13.20 41.27 2.23
C VAL A 703 12.28 42.22 1.46
N ASN A 704 12.66 43.50 1.32
CA ASN A 704 11.88 44.46 0.55
C ASN A 704 11.96 44.22 -0.97
N GLN A 705 13.11 43.74 -1.46
CA GLN A 705 13.30 43.37 -2.87
C GLN A 705 12.45 42.14 -3.23
N THR A 706 12.47 41.10 -2.39
CA THR A 706 11.69 39.88 -2.59
C THR A 706 10.18 40.15 -2.58
N ASN A 707 9.71 41.01 -1.66
CA ASN A 707 8.31 41.41 -1.61
C ASN A 707 7.87 42.22 -2.85
N GLN A 708 8.74 43.08 -3.39
CA GLN A 708 8.45 43.81 -4.64
C GLN A 708 8.42 42.89 -5.86
N ASP A 709 9.28 41.88 -5.91
CA ASP A 709 9.31 40.90 -7.01
C ASP A 709 8.10 39.94 -6.97
N GLU A 710 7.64 39.53 -5.78
CA GLU A 710 6.39 38.78 -5.65
C GLU A 710 5.16 39.60 -6.06
N GLN A 711 5.12 40.88 -5.70
CA GLN A 711 4.02 41.78 -6.08
C GLN A 711 4.01 42.04 -7.60
N ARG A 712 5.19 42.12 -8.24
CA ARG A 712 5.30 42.19 -9.71
C ARG A 712 4.84 40.91 -10.39
N LYS A 713 5.18 39.73 -9.85
CA LYS A 713 4.70 38.44 -10.39
C LYS A 713 3.18 38.30 -10.30
N GLN A 714 2.57 38.71 -9.18
CA GLN A 714 1.12 38.71 -9.03
C GLN A 714 0.44 39.66 -10.04
N ASN A 715 1.00 40.84 -10.28
CA ASN A 715 0.47 41.78 -11.26
C ASN A 715 0.58 41.27 -12.71
N ILE A 716 1.63 40.52 -13.06
CA ILE A 716 1.78 39.90 -14.40
C ILE A 716 0.72 38.81 -14.61
N VAL A 717 0.40 38.01 -13.59
CA VAL A 717 -0.63 36.96 -13.67
C VAL A 717 -2.02 37.56 -13.85
N VAL A 718 -2.33 38.66 -13.16
CA VAL A 718 -3.62 39.38 -13.30
C VAL A 718 -3.73 40.06 -14.68
N THR A 719 -2.64 40.61 -15.20
CA THR A 719 -2.64 41.27 -16.52
C THR A 719 -2.79 40.26 -17.68
N ASN A 720 -2.21 39.07 -17.56
CA ASN A 720 -2.37 38.00 -18.55
C ASN A 720 -3.76 37.35 -18.49
N ALA A 721 -4.40 37.28 -17.32
CA ALA A 721 -5.77 36.80 -17.18
C ALA A 721 -6.80 37.75 -17.83
N LEU A 722 -6.56 39.06 -17.80
CA LEU A 722 -7.42 40.06 -18.44
C LEU A 722 -7.29 40.05 -19.98
N TYR A 723 -6.12 39.71 -20.53
CA TYR A 723 -5.92 39.64 -21.98
C TYR A 723 -6.59 38.43 -22.66
N VAL A 724 -6.79 37.34 -21.91
CA VAL A 724 -7.43 36.11 -22.41
C VAL A 724 -8.97 36.21 -22.41
N VAL A 725 -9.55 37.08 -21.59
CA VAL A 725 -11.00 37.31 -21.56
C VAL A 725 -11.46 38.21 -22.71
N ASP A 726 -10.62 39.14 -23.18
CA ASP A 726 -10.96 40.08 -24.27
C ASP A 726 -10.87 39.47 -25.69
N THR A 727 -10.27 38.27 -25.83
CA THR A 727 -10.09 37.59 -27.13
C THR A 727 -11.17 36.55 -27.46
N ILE A 728 -12.07 36.25 -26.52
CA ILE A 728 -13.11 35.21 -26.71
C ILE A 728 -14.46 35.83 -27.15
N ASP A 729 -14.66 37.13 -27.03
CA ASP A 729 -15.95 37.81 -27.29
C ASP A 729 -16.09 38.47 -28.67
N ARG A 730 -15.21 38.16 -29.63
CA ARG A 730 -15.31 38.65 -31.02
C ARG A 730 -15.12 37.52 -32.03
N GLY A 731 -16.17 36.73 -32.26
CA GLY A 731 -16.06 35.62 -33.20
C GLY A 731 -17.35 34.94 -33.66
N GLU A 732 -18.49 35.63 -33.73
CA GLU A 732 -19.67 35.12 -34.45
C GLU A 732 -20.24 36.20 -35.40
N ASN A 733 -20.09 35.98 -36.71
CA ASN A 733 -21.13 36.17 -37.74
C ASN A 733 -20.51 36.31 -39.16
N SER A 734 -20.79 35.33 -40.03
CA SER A 734 -21.31 35.53 -41.41
C SER A 734 -21.24 34.21 -42.20
N GLU A 735 -22.42 33.69 -42.56
CA GLU A 735 -22.90 33.44 -43.93
C GLU A 735 -22.41 32.13 -44.57
N LYS A 736 -23.29 31.12 -44.68
CA LYS A 736 -24.35 30.91 -45.69
C LYS A 736 -23.83 30.52 -47.09
N GLU A 737 -24.29 29.32 -47.46
CA GLU A 737 -24.80 28.91 -48.77
C GLU A 737 -23.87 28.33 -49.87
N LYS A 738 -24.28 27.11 -50.28
CA LYS A 738 -24.53 26.58 -51.64
C LYS A 738 -23.51 25.61 -52.28
N LYS A 739 -24.03 24.37 -52.45
CA LYS A 739 -24.07 23.50 -53.64
C LYS A 739 -22.72 23.20 -54.34
N THR A 740 -22.32 21.94 -54.57
CA THR A 740 -22.86 21.09 -55.65
C THR A 740 -22.16 19.71 -55.70
N LYS A 741 -22.94 18.67 -56.04
CA LYS A 741 -22.70 17.52 -56.95
C LYS A 741 -21.32 16.80 -56.96
N GLY A 742 -21.36 15.46 -56.78
CA GLY A 742 -20.29 14.52 -57.17
C GLY A 742 -20.05 14.44 -58.71
N PRO A 743 -19.17 13.55 -59.23
CA PRO A 743 -19.45 12.10 -59.21
C PRO A 743 -18.23 11.13 -59.23
N LYS A 744 -18.59 9.83 -59.22
CA LYS A 744 -17.85 8.55 -59.43
C LYS A 744 -16.83 8.48 -60.60
N ARG A 745 -15.83 7.58 -60.44
CA ARG A 745 -15.33 6.48 -61.34
C ARG A 745 -13.86 6.16 -60.95
N GLU A 746 -13.43 4.95 -60.58
CA GLU A 746 -13.41 3.62 -61.22
C GLU A 746 -12.48 3.48 -62.45
N ARG A 747 -11.36 2.73 -62.28
CA ARG A 747 -10.68 1.76 -63.20
C ARG A 747 -9.29 1.42 -62.64
N LYS A 748 -8.95 0.18 -62.26
CA LYS A 748 -8.61 -1.05 -63.05
C LYS A 748 -7.44 -0.91 -64.05
N ARG A 749 -6.32 -1.61 -63.75
CA ARG A 749 -5.45 -2.50 -64.58
C ARG A 749 -4.21 -2.84 -63.73
N LYS A 750 -3.79 -4.07 -63.37
CA LYS A 750 -3.71 -5.43 -63.96
C LYS A 750 -2.45 -5.64 -64.84
N MET A 751 -1.72 -6.72 -64.51
CA MET A 751 -0.69 -7.48 -65.27
C MET A 751 0.74 -6.88 -65.22
N MET A 752 1.85 -7.63 -65.15
CA MET A 752 2.20 -9.06 -65.36
C MET A 752 3.61 -9.25 -64.71
N VAL A 753 3.92 -10.33 -63.95
CA VAL A 753 4.39 -11.69 -64.36
C VAL A 753 5.90 -11.80 -64.59
N GLU A 754 6.51 -12.75 -63.84
CA GLU A 754 7.69 -13.60 -64.13
C GLU A 754 9.11 -12.98 -64.14
N ASP A 755 10.20 -13.68 -63.77
CA ASP A 755 10.43 -15.01 -63.18
C ASP A 755 11.92 -15.12 -62.74
N THR A 756 12.24 -16.14 -61.93
CA THR A 756 13.48 -16.96 -61.89
C THR A 756 14.85 -16.44 -61.43
N GLY A 757 15.52 -17.30 -60.63
CA GLY A 757 16.96 -17.39 -60.35
C GLY A 757 17.24 -17.52 -58.84
N GLU A 758 17.38 -18.71 -58.22
CA GLU A 758 18.62 -19.55 -58.14
C GLU A 758 19.87 -18.73 -57.75
N GLU A 759 20.76 -19.07 -56.82
CA GLU A 759 21.07 -20.25 -56.00
C GLU A 759 22.11 -19.79 -54.94
N ASP A 760 22.24 -20.58 -53.87
CA ASP A 760 23.45 -20.93 -53.12
C ASP A 760 24.29 -19.92 -52.29
N ASP A 761 24.32 -20.26 -50.99
CA ASP A 761 25.47 -20.54 -50.10
C ASP A 761 26.58 -19.52 -49.79
N VAL A 762 27.12 -19.75 -48.59
CA VAL A 762 28.46 -19.46 -48.05
C VAL A 762 28.57 -18.29 -47.07
N GLU A 763 28.65 -18.70 -45.81
CA GLU A 763 29.63 -18.38 -44.76
C GLU A 763 30.23 -16.97 -44.61
N ASP A 764 30.23 -16.59 -43.33
CA ASP A 764 31.34 -15.99 -42.57
C ASP A 764 31.63 -14.49 -42.61
N ASN A 765 31.74 -14.01 -41.36
CA ASN A 765 32.60 -12.94 -40.87
C ASN A 765 32.39 -11.53 -41.44
N GLU A 766 32.01 -10.59 -40.59
CA GLU A 766 32.99 -9.72 -39.94
C GLU A 766 32.31 -8.70 -39.01
N SER A 767 32.97 -8.55 -37.87
CA SER A 767 33.05 -7.35 -37.04
C SER A 767 32.83 -6.03 -37.79
N VAL A 768 31.94 -5.18 -37.25
CA VAL A 768 32.11 -3.73 -37.37
C VAL A 768 32.06 -3.11 -35.97
N GLU A 769 33.22 -2.62 -35.62
CA GLU A 769 33.56 -1.73 -34.53
C GLU A 769 33.16 -0.28 -34.93
N PHE A 770 33.03 0.58 -33.92
CA PHE A 770 33.05 2.06 -33.97
C PHE A 770 31.74 2.88 -34.18
N ILE A 771 31.42 3.61 -33.09
CA ILE A 771 31.22 5.08 -32.98
C ILE A 771 30.00 5.65 -33.75
N GLU A 772 29.03 6.29 -33.09
CA GLU A 772 29.16 7.53 -32.29
C GLU A 772 28.12 7.66 -31.16
#